data_AF-A0A3D4W4H5-F1
#
_entry.id   AF-A0A3D4W4H5-F1
#
_cell.length_a   1.000
_cell.length_b   1.000
_cell.length_c   1.000
_cell.angle_alpha   90.00
_cell.angle_beta   90.00
_cell.angle_gamma   90.00
#
_symmetry.space_group_name_H-M   'P 1'
#
loop_
_entity.id
_entity.type
_entity.pdbx_description
1 polymer ?
#
loop_
_entity_poly.entity_id
_entity_poly.type
_entity_poly.pdbx_seq_one_letter_code
_entity_poly.pdbx_strand_id
1 'polypeptide(L)'
;MIELKRLKLINWHNFENVTFDCARLTYMIGVNAVGKTTILDAIRYCLTTNRNFNALGNKKSGRTLQGSVHAKQRGENAYRRPGRTVAYIGAEFWDTVKRTNFVIAVRVESEGPMQELHPGDQTWYISEDGITLEKLPFLDPRTGAPSAKEDFKPAVGRLSYTRSPSEARDRICRALGIGRASSPLGKKFNEVFQMGTSMDEIPNFREFLYQYILPQPELDLEALQGDRVELENLHAVLAEAQTRAAALEQIVAYGREAAAKETDALVNRGAALLARAEADAGEDASWQSHLDAGRRQLADLNAKYEAAKNAEAEARRAYLAAHGAAGDSGAGRALDALTEELARKKSALDAAARTRNGLEATADTITGLLTQLNRSGFAVEKELWPQRLTAEHLPALTEALACIEKPLEEQYFAARQASADLAKEQEGLRAELNAVSGGKWVYPHGDAATKVRDAVNAELKSRGMTADAKIFCELLTVADESWQDCVEACLGDRRFDILVPPAHYAAAKSAFVALGDRVGPISLLDTPGIRKADRHAETAPADSLAAQVTSENPLAAQYADTILRRIVCCDTPDTLEHFPDSATRDLLRHHPFRLERLRRPQRYIGLDARRERAEALEAQLAAQTDRCREAAQTEKTLKSAYDQYQNVLRGHALEQLAELWTSRAALDAARADYAAQEQKLADCRENPMLQQLYREEEAREAAWETARKAVEQVGGDIRVCEKQ
;
A
#
# COMPACT_ATOMS: atom_id res chain seq x y z
N MET A 1 18.92 -38.23 4.58
CA MET A 1 18.70 -37.94 6.01
C MET A 1 19.81 -37.00 6.43
N ILE A 2 19.47 -35.91 7.14
CA ILE A 2 20.45 -34.92 7.59
C ILE A 2 20.61 -35.08 9.10
N GLU A 3 21.84 -35.25 9.57
CA GLU A 3 22.15 -35.52 10.99
C GLU A 3 23.07 -34.44 11.57
N LEU A 4 22.73 -33.86 12.72
CA LEU A 4 23.65 -32.99 13.47
C LEU A 4 24.79 -33.84 14.06
N LYS A 5 26.03 -33.52 13.69
CA LYS A 5 27.24 -34.25 14.10
C LYS A 5 28.06 -33.52 15.15
N ARG A 6 28.14 -32.19 15.08
CA ARG A 6 28.96 -31.40 16.00
C ARG A 6 28.31 -30.05 16.27
N LEU A 7 28.58 -29.49 17.45
CA LEU A 7 28.14 -28.16 17.86
C LEU A 7 29.31 -27.40 18.49
N LYS A 8 29.63 -26.22 17.99
CA LYS A 8 30.66 -25.33 18.52
C LYS A 8 30.03 -24.06 19.11
N LEU A 9 30.43 -23.73 20.34
CA LEU A 9 29.97 -22.55 21.07
C LEU A 9 31.19 -21.70 21.46
N ILE A 10 31.19 -20.44 21.02
CA ILE A 10 32.14 -19.41 21.43
C ILE A 10 31.39 -18.31 22.17
N ASN A 11 31.84 -17.97 23.38
CA ASN A 11 31.24 -16.94 24.23
C ASN A 11 29.72 -17.04 24.39
N TRP A 12 29.20 -18.27 24.55
CA TRP A 12 27.78 -18.53 24.76
C TRP A 12 27.52 -19.02 26.18
N HIS A 13 26.83 -18.22 26.99
CA HIS A 13 26.70 -18.41 28.44
C HIS A 13 28.08 -18.71 29.06
N ASN A 14 28.19 -19.81 29.82
CA ASN A 14 29.42 -20.22 30.47
C ASN A 14 30.43 -20.90 29.53
N PHE A 15 30.10 -21.07 28.25
CA PHE A 15 30.99 -21.69 27.25
C PHE A 15 31.83 -20.60 26.56
N GLU A 16 33.13 -20.59 26.82
CA GLU A 16 34.08 -19.66 26.18
C GLU A 16 34.51 -20.15 24.80
N ASN A 17 34.95 -21.41 24.70
CA ASN A 17 35.23 -22.09 23.44
C ASN A 17 35.09 -23.60 23.65
N VAL A 18 33.95 -24.16 23.28
CA VAL A 18 33.66 -25.59 23.46
C VAL A 18 33.07 -26.17 22.19
N THR A 19 33.51 -27.37 21.81
CA THR A 19 32.93 -28.16 20.73
C THR A 19 32.40 -29.48 21.31
N PHE A 20 31.17 -29.83 20.96
CA PHE A 20 30.49 -31.04 21.36
C PHE A 20 30.28 -31.93 20.15
N ASP A 21 30.46 -33.23 20.33
CA ASP A 21 30.07 -34.23 19.34
C ASP A 21 28.62 -34.67 19.61
N CYS A 22 27.82 -34.73 18.56
CA CYS A 22 26.43 -35.14 18.58
C CYS A 22 26.28 -36.47 17.83
N ALA A 23 25.81 -37.48 18.54
CA ALA A 23 25.32 -38.71 17.95
C ALA A 23 23.80 -38.62 17.73
N ARG A 24 23.23 -39.58 16.99
CA ARG A 24 21.77 -39.69 16.78
C ARG A 24 20.97 -39.63 18.09
N LEU A 25 21.54 -40.18 19.17
CA LEU A 25 21.07 -40.04 20.55
C LEU A 25 22.20 -39.47 21.38
N THR A 26 21.99 -38.28 21.96
CA THR A 26 22.97 -37.59 22.80
C THR A 26 22.32 -37.20 24.12
N TYR A 27 22.85 -37.69 25.25
CA TYR A 27 22.34 -37.38 26.58
C TYR A 27 23.12 -36.24 27.24
N MET A 28 22.40 -35.23 27.74
CA MET A 28 22.99 -34.13 28.52
C MET A 28 22.77 -34.34 30.02
N ILE A 29 23.76 -34.92 30.70
CA ILE A 29 23.70 -35.25 32.14
C ILE A 29 24.45 -34.18 32.96
N GLY A 30 24.03 -33.94 34.21
CA GLY A 30 24.54 -32.85 35.06
C GLY A 30 23.50 -32.27 36.00
N VAL A 31 23.94 -31.51 37.01
CA VAL A 31 23.02 -30.85 37.97
C VAL A 31 22.25 -29.70 37.32
N ASN A 32 21.21 -29.20 37.99
CA ASN A 32 20.44 -28.06 37.48
C ASN A 32 21.32 -26.82 37.33
N ALA A 33 21.00 -25.95 36.36
CA ALA A 33 21.68 -24.69 36.07
C ALA A 33 23.14 -24.77 35.54
N VAL A 34 23.66 -25.96 35.20
CA VAL A 34 25.01 -26.10 34.59
C VAL A 34 25.11 -25.69 33.11
N GLY A 35 23.99 -25.30 32.48
CA GLY A 35 23.97 -24.83 31.09
C GLY A 35 23.43 -25.83 30.05
N LYS A 36 22.81 -26.94 30.46
CA LYS A 36 22.21 -27.90 29.51
C LYS A 36 21.19 -27.26 28.58
N THR A 37 20.22 -26.55 29.17
CA THR A 37 19.17 -25.88 28.39
C THR A 37 19.74 -24.73 27.57
N THR A 38 20.86 -24.13 27.98
CA THR A 38 21.51 -23.07 27.20
C THR A 38 22.19 -23.60 25.93
N ILE A 39 22.56 -24.89 25.90
CA ILE A 39 23.02 -25.55 24.67
C ILE A 39 21.84 -25.74 23.71
N LEU A 40 20.68 -26.16 24.21
CA LEU A 40 19.45 -26.26 23.41
C LEU A 40 19.03 -24.89 22.85
N ASP A 41 19.14 -23.84 23.66
CA ASP A 41 18.90 -22.46 23.24
C ASP A 41 19.84 -22.04 22.09
N ALA A 42 21.13 -22.41 22.15
CA ALA A 42 22.07 -22.15 21.05
C ALA A 42 21.65 -22.85 19.76
N ILE A 43 21.33 -24.16 19.83
CA ILE A 43 20.87 -24.93 18.66
C ILE A 43 19.61 -24.28 18.08
N ARG A 44 18.64 -23.96 18.95
CA ARG A 44 17.39 -23.31 18.57
C ARG A 44 17.62 -22.00 17.84
N TYR A 45 18.42 -21.10 18.41
CA TYR A 45 18.69 -19.80 17.79
C TYR A 45 19.45 -19.95 16.46
N CYS A 46 20.42 -20.85 16.40
CA CYS A 46 21.20 -21.12 15.19
C CYS A 46 20.33 -21.62 14.04
N LEU A 47 19.34 -22.49 14.32
CA LEU A 47 18.54 -23.14 13.26
C LEU A 47 17.21 -22.44 12.94
N THR A 48 16.63 -21.68 13.86
CA THR A 48 15.29 -21.07 13.65
C THR A 48 15.31 -19.55 13.67
N THR A 49 16.44 -18.92 14.02
CA THR A 49 16.60 -17.46 14.23
C THR A 49 15.75 -16.88 15.38
N ASN A 50 15.02 -17.74 16.08
CA ASN A 50 14.06 -17.35 17.11
C ASN A 50 14.77 -16.99 18.42
N ARG A 51 14.46 -15.81 18.96
CA ARG A 51 15.05 -15.26 20.20
C ARG A 51 14.27 -15.63 21.46
N ASN A 52 13.14 -16.34 21.33
CA ASN A 52 12.37 -16.83 22.48
C ASN A 52 13.06 -18.03 23.09
N PHE A 53 13.88 -17.83 24.12
CA PHE A 53 14.59 -18.92 24.78
C PHE A 53 13.72 -19.64 25.79
N ASN A 54 14.04 -20.92 25.99
CA ASN A 54 13.23 -21.83 26.79
C ASN A 54 13.06 -21.32 28.22
N ALA A 55 12.03 -21.79 28.90
CA ALA A 55 11.74 -21.48 30.29
C ALA A 55 11.39 -22.76 31.03
N LEU A 56 12.26 -23.79 30.99
CA LEU A 56 11.95 -25.07 31.65
C LEU A 56 11.46 -24.83 33.09
N GLY A 57 10.16 -25.06 33.32
CA GLY A 57 9.47 -24.93 34.60
C GLY A 57 9.05 -23.51 35.05
N ASN A 58 9.21 -22.45 34.26
CA ASN A 58 8.84 -21.08 34.68
C ASN A 58 8.11 -20.33 33.56
N LYS A 59 6.82 -19.98 33.72
CA LYS A 59 5.94 -19.41 32.67
C LYS A 59 6.38 -18.05 32.07
N LYS A 60 7.55 -17.52 32.45
CA LYS A 60 8.27 -16.42 31.81
C LYS A 60 9.77 -16.73 31.83
N SER A 61 10.39 -17.00 30.68
CA SER A 61 11.85 -17.08 30.58
C SER A 61 12.44 -15.69 30.80
N GLY A 62 13.30 -15.53 31.81
CA GLY A 62 14.15 -14.34 31.92
C GLY A 62 15.40 -14.40 31.02
N ARG A 63 15.56 -15.47 30.20
CA ARG A 63 16.72 -15.66 29.33
C ARG A 63 16.52 -14.94 28.01
N THR A 64 17.51 -14.14 27.65
CA THR A 64 17.53 -13.33 26.43
C THR A 64 18.80 -13.61 25.66
N LEU A 65 18.83 -13.27 24.37
CA LEU A 65 20.01 -13.43 23.52
C LEU A 65 21.22 -12.69 24.09
N GLN A 66 21.01 -11.45 24.52
CA GLN A 66 22.03 -10.66 25.23
C GLN A 66 22.50 -11.36 26.51
N GLY A 67 21.56 -11.91 27.30
CA GLY A 67 21.89 -12.68 28.50
C GLY A 67 22.76 -13.91 28.19
N SER A 68 22.52 -14.57 27.06
CA SER A 68 23.35 -15.68 26.58
C SER A 68 24.74 -15.21 26.17
N VAL A 69 24.86 -14.18 25.34
CA VAL A 69 26.16 -13.66 24.87
C VAL A 69 27.01 -13.13 26.03
N HIS A 70 26.41 -12.36 26.93
CA HIS A 70 27.11 -11.72 28.06
C HIS A 70 27.18 -12.57 29.34
N ALA A 71 26.79 -13.85 29.25
CA ALA A 71 26.85 -14.81 30.37
C ALA A 71 26.17 -14.32 31.66
N LYS A 72 24.90 -13.89 31.53
CA LYS A 72 24.04 -13.51 32.65
C LYS A 72 23.74 -14.73 33.52
N GLN A 73 24.07 -14.66 34.81
CA GLN A 73 23.73 -15.70 35.78
C GLN A 73 22.30 -15.51 36.31
N ARG A 74 21.70 -16.59 36.80
CA ARG A 74 20.37 -16.56 37.38
C ARG A 74 20.44 -15.96 38.79
N GLY A 75 19.68 -14.90 39.05
CA GLY A 75 19.58 -14.27 40.37
C GLY A 75 20.65 -13.22 40.67
N GLU A 76 21.62 -13.02 39.77
CA GLU A 76 22.62 -11.97 39.87
C GLU A 76 22.34 -10.87 38.83
N ASN A 77 22.50 -9.60 39.21
CA ASN A 77 22.40 -8.46 38.30
C ASN A 77 23.72 -8.20 37.53
N ALA A 78 24.71 -9.09 37.65
CA ALA A 78 26.01 -8.96 37.01
C ALA A 78 26.11 -9.83 35.74
N TYR A 79 26.82 -9.29 34.74
CA TYR A 79 27.19 -10.00 33.52
C TYR A 79 28.68 -10.33 33.60
N ARG A 80 29.06 -11.60 33.34
CA ARG A 80 30.48 -11.97 33.37
C ARG A 80 31.27 -11.34 32.23
N ARG A 81 30.61 -10.98 31.13
CA ARG A 81 31.22 -10.25 30.00
C ARG A 81 30.54 -8.88 29.89
N PRO A 82 30.97 -7.84 30.63
CA PRO A 82 30.27 -6.55 30.66
C PRO A 82 30.59 -5.64 29.45
N GLY A 83 31.69 -5.89 28.73
CA GLY A 83 32.09 -5.11 27.55
C GLY A 83 31.72 -5.75 26.22
N ARG A 84 32.32 -5.22 25.14
CA ARG A 84 32.12 -5.70 23.77
C ARG A 84 32.45 -7.20 23.68
N THR A 85 31.47 -7.98 23.24
CA THR A 85 31.52 -9.44 23.19
C THR A 85 31.06 -9.92 21.82
N VAL A 86 31.84 -10.81 21.21
CA VAL A 86 31.48 -11.54 19.99
C VAL A 86 31.27 -13.00 20.35
N ALA A 87 30.10 -13.52 20.03
CA ALA A 87 29.72 -14.92 20.23
C ALA A 87 29.48 -15.61 18.89
N TYR A 88 29.79 -16.90 18.85
CA TYR A 88 29.49 -17.77 17.72
C TYR A 88 28.79 -19.05 18.18
N ILE A 89 27.82 -19.48 17.38
CA ILE A 89 27.26 -20.83 17.44
C ILE A 89 27.45 -21.46 16.07
N GLY A 90 28.04 -22.64 16.00
CA GLY A 90 28.22 -23.40 14.75
C GLY A 90 27.67 -24.82 14.90
N ALA A 91 26.77 -25.22 14.01
CA ALA A 91 26.18 -26.54 13.95
C ALA A 91 26.62 -27.25 12.66
N GLU A 92 27.28 -28.41 12.80
CA GLU A 92 27.73 -29.23 11.68
C GLU A 92 26.77 -30.37 11.41
N PHE A 93 26.37 -30.50 10.15
CA PHE A 93 25.44 -31.53 9.70
C PHE A 93 26.10 -32.46 8.69
N TRP A 94 25.70 -33.73 8.71
CA TRP A 94 26.02 -34.73 7.70
C TRP A 94 24.78 -35.01 6.86
N ASP A 95 24.84 -34.77 5.55
CA ASP A 95 23.80 -35.18 4.61
C ASP A 95 24.11 -36.57 4.06
N THR A 96 23.29 -37.56 4.43
CA THR A 96 23.49 -38.94 3.97
C THR A 96 23.22 -39.14 2.47
N VAL A 97 22.44 -38.26 1.84
CA VAL A 97 22.12 -38.34 0.40
C VAL A 97 23.29 -37.82 -0.41
N LYS A 98 23.78 -36.63 -0.06
CA LYS A 98 24.94 -36.02 -0.74
C LYS A 98 26.29 -36.60 -0.31
N ARG A 99 26.34 -37.28 0.85
CA ARG A 99 27.55 -37.79 1.50
C ARG A 99 28.58 -36.70 1.80
N THR A 100 28.10 -35.55 2.25
CA THR A 100 28.92 -34.37 2.55
C THR A 100 28.48 -33.71 3.86
N ASN A 101 29.43 -33.03 4.51
CA ASN A 101 29.13 -32.18 5.68
C ASN A 101 28.75 -30.78 5.22
N PHE A 102 27.94 -30.08 5.99
CA PHE A 102 27.79 -28.64 5.87
C PHE A 102 27.61 -28.01 7.25
N VAL A 103 27.89 -26.73 7.36
CA VAL A 103 27.84 -25.98 8.60
C VAL A 103 26.84 -24.84 8.49
N ILE A 104 26.01 -24.71 9.51
CA ILE A 104 25.20 -23.52 9.78
C ILE A 104 25.82 -22.83 10.99
N ALA A 105 26.17 -21.56 10.86
CA ALA A 105 26.71 -20.78 11.96
C ALA A 105 26.00 -19.45 12.13
N VAL A 106 26.01 -18.90 13.33
CA VAL A 106 25.55 -17.55 13.62
C VAL A 106 26.59 -16.83 14.47
N ARG A 107 26.91 -15.61 14.06
CA ARG A 107 27.71 -14.64 14.81
C ARG A 107 26.78 -13.63 15.43
N VAL A 108 26.99 -13.33 16.71
CA VAL A 108 26.32 -12.24 17.43
C VAL A 108 27.38 -11.34 18.02
N GLU A 109 27.33 -10.07 17.65
CA GLU A 109 28.20 -9.03 18.19
C GLU A 109 27.39 -8.10 19.10
N SER A 110 27.95 -7.74 20.24
CA SER A 110 27.31 -6.79 21.14
C SER A 110 28.37 -5.94 21.83
N GLU A 111 28.15 -4.62 21.86
CA GLU A 111 29.01 -3.65 22.55
C GLU A 111 28.84 -3.72 24.08
N GLY A 112 27.71 -4.22 24.56
CA GLY A 112 27.46 -4.40 26.00
C GLY A 112 26.08 -4.97 26.34
N PRO A 113 25.90 -5.46 27.57
CA PRO A 113 24.72 -6.23 27.98
C PRO A 113 23.38 -5.49 27.98
N MET A 114 23.40 -4.15 27.92
CA MET A 114 22.20 -3.31 27.87
C MET A 114 21.89 -2.80 26.45
N GLN A 115 22.73 -3.10 25.46
CA GLN A 115 22.55 -2.65 24.08
C GLN A 115 21.43 -3.44 23.41
N GLU A 116 20.45 -2.78 22.81
CA GLU A 116 19.48 -3.43 21.93
C GLU A 116 20.17 -3.98 20.67
N LEU A 117 19.99 -5.27 20.38
CA LEU A 117 20.63 -5.93 19.23
C LEU A 117 19.85 -5.67 17.94
N HIS A 118 20.44 -4.90 17.03
CA HIS A 118 19.91 -4.64 15.70
C HIS A 118 20.20 -5.81 14.74
N PRO A 119 19.48 -5.93 13.61
CA PRO A 119 19.75 -6.97 12.60
C PRO A 119 21.20 -6.98 12.07
N GLY A 120 21.89 -5.83 12.09
CA GLY A 120 23.29 -5.71 11.67
C GLY A 120 24.30 -6.42 12.57
N ASP A 121 23.91 -6.63 13.84
CA ASP A 121 24.74 -7.23 14.89
C ASP A 121 24.74 -8.76 14.84
N GLN A 122 23.88 -9.33 13.99
CA GLN A 122 23.71 -10.76 13.81
C GLN A 122 24.03 -11.13 12.37
N THR A 123 24.82 -12.17 12.17
CA THR A 123 25.11 -12.67 10.83
C THR A 123 25.04 -14.18 10.83
N TRP A 124 24.15 -14.73 10.01
CA TRP A 124 24.04 -16.16 9.78
C TRP A 124 24.87 -16.55 8.58
N TYR A 125 25.53 -17.69 8.69
CA TYR A 125 26.39 -18.28 7.69
C TYR A 125 25.91 -19.69 7.37
N ILE A 126 25.84 -20.02 6.09
CA ILE A 126 25.54 -21.37 5.60
C ILE A 126 26.64 -21.74 4.63
N SER A 127 27.38 -22.81 4.95
CA SER A 127 28.49 -23.29 4.15
C SER A 127 28.01 -24.02 2.91
N GLU A 128 28.88 -24.07 1.89
CA GLU A 128 28.78 -25.11 0.87
C GLU A 128 29.01 -26.51 1.45
N ASP A 129 28.59 -27.51 0.68
CA ASP A 129 28.80 -28.92 0.97
C ASP A 129 30.32 -29.23 1.01
N GLY A 130 30.75 -30.04 1.99
CA GLY A 130 32.15 -30.44 2.25
C GLY A 130 32.91 -29.61 3.30
N ILE A 131 32.29 -28.57 3.87
CA ILE A 131 32.87 -27.75 4.93
C ILE A 131 32.49 -28.32 6.32
N THR A 132 33.46 -28.37 7.23
CA THR A 132 33.32 -28.80 8.62
C THR A 132 33.66 -27.64 9.58
N LEU A 133 33.33 -27.76 10.87
CA LEU A 133 33.57 -26.70 11.85
C LEU A 133 35.05 -26.36 12.03
N GLU A 134 35.96 -27.32 11.81
CA GLU A 134 37.41 -27.11 11.95
C GLU A 134 37.96 -26.23 10.83
N LYS A 135 37.30 -26.24 9.66
CA LYS A 135 37.70 -25.43 8.50
C LYS A 135 37.26 -23.97 8.63
N LEU A 136 36.45 -23.63 9.64
CA LEU A 136 35.98 -22.27 9.88
C LEU A 136 36.81 -21.60 10.99
N PRO A 137 37.34 -20.39 10.74
CA PRO A 137 38.14 -19.67 11.72
C PRO A 137 37.21 -19.00 12.74
N PHE A 138 36.80 -19.72 13.78
CA PHE A 138 36.00 -19.15 14.87
C PHE A 138 36.79 -18.23 15.79
N LEU A 139 38.12 -18.44 15.87
CA LEU A 139 39.07 -17.63 16.62
C LEU A 139 40.18 -17.17 15.67
N ASP A 140 40.63 -15.93 15.86
CA ASP A 140 41.79 -15.39 15.17
C ASP A 140 43.07 -16.06 15.70
N PRO A 141 43.88 -16.73 14.85
CA PRO A 141 45.11 -17.40 15.27
C PRO A 141 46.14 -16.49 15.94
N ARG A 142 46.11 -15.17 15.69
CA ARG A 142 47.08 -14.21 16.22
C ARG A 142 46.71 -13.71 17.61
N THR A 143 45.43 -13.40 17.81
CA THR A 143 44.93 -12.75 19.03
C THR A 143 44.23 -13.72 19.98
N GLY A 144 43.80 -14.89 19.49
CA GLY A 144 42.97 -15.84 20.24
C GLY A 144 41.54 -15.34 20.48
N ALA A 145 41.20 -14.13 20.01
CA ALA A 145 39.87 -13.55 20.13
C ALA A 145 38.91 -14.14 19.08
N PRO A 146 37.58 -14.08 19.30
CA PRO A 146 36.61 -14.47 18.28
C PRO A 146 36.83 -13.69 16.97
N SER A 147 36.85 -14.40 15.85
CA SER A 147 37.17 -13.80 14.55
C SER A 147 36.20 -12.69 14.16
N ALA A 148 36.72 -11.66 13.49
CA ALA A 148 35.92 -10.62 12.88
C ALA A 148 35.07 -11.17 11.74
N LYS A 149 34.04 -10.42 11.34
CA LYS A 149 33.13 -10.82 10.26
C LYS A 149 33.88 -11.04 8.94
N GLU A 150 34.84 -10.17 8.65
CA GLU A 150 35.63 -10.14 7.42
C GLU A 150 36.57 -11.35 7.29
N ASP A 151 36.99 -11.88 8.45
CA ASP A 151 37.92 -13.00 8.57
C ASP A 151 37.20 -14.35 8.71
N PHE A 152 35.89 -14.35 8.98
CA PHE A 152 35.09 -15.56 9.13
C PHE A 152 34.74 -16.21 7.78
N LYS A 153 35.74 -16.81 7.14
CA LYS A 153 35.60 -17.53 5.85
C LYS A 153 36.51 -18.76 5.82
N PRO A 154 36.07 -19.87 5.19
CA PRO A 154 36.92 -21.05 5.05
C PRO A 154 38.09 -20.77 4.10
N ALA A 155 39.20 -21.48 4.28
CA ALA A 155 40.33 -21.41 3.36
C ALA A 155 40.00 -21.95 1.95
N VAL A 156 39.07 -22.92 1.87
CA VAL A 156 38.60 -23.55 0.63
C VAL A 156 37.09 -23.78 0.71
N GLY A 157 36.36 -23.42 -0.35
CA GLY A 157 34.89 -23.46 -0.43
C GLY A 157 34.25 -22.09 -0.17
N ARG A 158 32.92 -21.98 -0.37
CA ARG A 158 32.19 -20.73 -0.11
C ARG A 158 31.34 -20.82 1.16
N LEU A 159 31.16 -19.64 1.77
CA LEU A 159 30.28 -19.44 2.91
C LEU A 159 29.29 -18.34 2.54
N SER A 160 28.03 -18.72 2.35
CA SER A 160 26.98 -17.73 2.14
C SER A 160 26.62 -17.10 3.48
N TYR A 161 26.33 -15.80 3.49
CA TYR A 161 25.88 -15.12 4.70
C TYR A 161 24.67 -14.23 4.46
N THR A 162 23.92 -13.95 5.52
CA THR A 162 22.88 -12.93 5.56
C THR A 162 22.76 -12.33 6.95
N ARG A 163 22.35 -11.06 7.01
CA ARG A 163 22.03 -10.34 8.26
C ARG A 163 20.53 -10.31 8.53
N SER A 164 19.71 -10.75 7.57
CA SER A 164 18.27 -10.79 7.71
C SER A 164 17.84 -12.10 8.39
N PRO A 165 17.18 -12.06 9.57
CA PRO A 165 16.68 -13.27 10.22
C PRO A 165 15.67 -14.04 9.34
N SER A 166 14.81 -13.34 8.59
CA SER A 166 13.81 -13.98 7.73
C SER A 166 14.45 -14.72 6.56
N GLU A 167 15.48 -14.13 5.95
CA GLU A 167 16.25 -14.75 4.88
C GLU A 167 17.12 -15.90 5.41
N ALA A 168 17.75 -15.73 6.58
CA ALA A 168 18.51 -16.78 7.25
C ALA A 168 17.63 -18.00 7.50
N ARG A 169 16.41 -17.79 8.02
CA ARG A 169 15.43 -18.86 8.24
C ARG A 169 15.09 -19.60 6.95
N ASP A 170 14.87 -18.89 5.84
CA ASP A 170 14.60 -19.52 4.55
C ASP A 170 15.79 -20.34 4.02
N ARG A 171 17.01 -19.80 4.10
CA ARG A 171 18.23 -20.49 3.70
C ARG A 171 18.51 -21.73 4.56
N ILE A 172 18.27 -21.66 5.87
CA ILE A 172 18.42 -22.79 6.79
C ILE A 172 17.39 -23.89 6.46
N CYS A 173 16.11 -23.54 6.28
CA CYS A 173 15.09 -24.53 5.90
C CYS A 173 15.44 -25.25 4.60
N ARG A 174 16.00 -24.54 3.60
CA ARG A 174 16.48 -25.16 2.36
C ARG A 174 17.69 -26.07 2.60
N ALA A 175 18.67 -25.63 3.39
CA ALA A 175 19.86 -26.42 3.72
C ALA A 175 19.49 -27.71 4.48
N LEU A 176 18.48 -27.66 5.35
CA LEU A 176 17.95 -28.81 6.08
C LEU A 176 16.98 -29.68 5.25
N GLY A 177 16.78 -29.39 3.96
CA GLY A 177 15.92 -30.19 3.07
C GLY A 177 14.42 -30.03 3.31
N ILE A 178 13.99 -29.00 4.05
CA ILE A 178 12.57 -28.73 4.38
C ILE A 178 11.89 -27.91 3.27
N GLY A 179 12.68 -27.18 2.48
CA GLY A 179 12.19 -26.28 1.43
C GLY A 179 12.15 -24.82 1.88
N ARG A 180 11.20 -24.02 1.36
CA ARG A 180 11.06 -22.61 1.78
C ARG A 180 10.53 -22.51 3.21
N ALA A 181 11.03 -21.57 4.00
CA ALA A 181 10.55 -21.33 5.37
C ALA A 181 9.06 -20.93 5.41
N SER A 182 8.55 -20.28 4.35
CA SER A 182 7.13 -19.92 4.22
C SER A 182 6.23 -21.08 3.78
N SER A 183 6.81 -22.21 3.34
CA SER A 183 6.02 -23.39 2.97
C SER A 183 5.30 -23.97 4.19
N PRO A 184 4.22 -24.75 4.00
CA PRO A 184 3.53 -25.42 5.11
C PRO A 184 4.48 -26.24 5.98
N LEU A 185 5.42 -26.99 5.39
CA LEU A 185 6.43 -27.76 6.12
C LEU A 185 7.45 -26.84 6.82
N GLY A 186 7.85 -25.73 6.19
CA GLY A 186 8.74 -24.75 6.79
C GLY A 186 8.15 -24.07 8.02
N LYS A 187 6.87 -23.68 7.98
CA LYS A 187 6.14 -23.13 9.13
C LYS A 187 6.03 -24.17 10.25
N LYS A 188 5.58 -25.38 9.91
CA LYS A 188 5.48 -26.52 10.84
C LYS A 188 6.81 -26.83 11.52
N PHE A 189 7.91 -26.87 10.78
CA PHE A 189 9.24 -27.10 11.35
C PHE A 189 9.61 -26.04 12.39
N ASN A 190 9.44 -24.76 12.08
CA ASN A 190 9.81 -23.68 13.01
C ASN A 190 8.96 -23.71 14.29
N GLU A 191 7.68 -24.08 14.19
CA GLU A 191 6.75 -24.20 15.32
C GLU A 191 7.05 -25.45 16.16
N VAL A 192 7.14 -26.63 15.53
CA VAL A 192 7.38 -27.90 16.22
C VAL A 192 8.77 -27.96 16.84
N PHE A 193 9.80 -27.44 16.16
CA PHE A 193 11.16 -27.39 16.70
C PHE A 193 11.22 -26.52 17.96
N GLN A 194 10.44 -25.43 17.99
CA GLN A 194 10.25 -24.62 19.19
C GLN A 194 9.54 -25.40 20.30
N MET A 195 8.43 -26.07 20.01
CA MET A 195 7.69 -26.86 21.01
C MET A 195 8.55 -27.98 21.61
N GLY A 196 9.25 -28.73 20.77
CA GLY A 196 10.10 -29.86 21.18
C GLY A 196 11.31 -29.44 22.02
N THR A 197 11.83 -28.22 21.81
CA THR A 197 12.94 -27.70 22.62
C THR A 197 12.46 -27.03 23.92
N SER A 198 11.28 -26.41 23.93
CA SER A 198 10.73 -25.75 25.13
C SER A 198 10.25 -26.71 26.22
N MET A 199 10.03 -27.99 25.92
CA MET A 199 9.30 -28.94 26.79
C MET A 199 7.95 -28.36 27.28
N ASP A 200 7.32 -27.51 26.47
CA ASP A 200 5.98 -26.98 26.76
C ASP A 200 4.97 -28.13 26.58
N GLU A 201 3.96 -28.20 27.46
CA GLU A 201 2.83 -29.11 27.26
C GLU A 201 2.17 -28.76 25.92
N ILE A 202 2.04 -29.76 25.03
CA ILE A 202 1.32 -29.61 23.77
C ILE A 202 -0.14 -29.29 24.15
N PRO A 203 -0.64 -28.06 23.93
CA PRO A 203 -1.90 -27.60 24.54
C PRO A 203 -3.10 -28.43 24.11
N ASN A 204 -3.06 -28.94 22.87
CA ASN A 204 -4.06 -29.81 22.30
C ASN A 204 -3.34 -30.92 21.53
N PHE A 205 -3.10 -32.05 22.20
CA PHE A 205 -2.40 -33.19 21.61
C PHE A 205 -3.09 -33.70 20.34
N ARG A 206 -4.44 -33.63 20.29
CA ARG A 206 -5.23 -34.09 19.14
C ARG A 206 -5.00 -33.20 17.91
N GLU A 207 -5.05 -31.89 18.11
CA GLU A 207 -4.77 -30.90 17.07
C GLU A 207 -3.32 -30.99 16.61
N PHE A 208 -2.38 -31.21 17.54
CA PHE A 208 -0.99 -31.47 17.18
C PHE A 208 -0.83 -32.73 16.32
N LEU A 209 -1.56 -33.79 16.64
CA LEU A 209 -1.57 -35.02 15.85
C LEU A 209 -2.10 -34.77 14.44
N TYR A 210 -3.24 -34.08 14.31
CA TYR A 210 -3.85 -33.78 13.01
C TYR A 210 -3.04 -32.80 12.16
N GLN A 211 -2.44 -31.78 12.77
CA GLN A 211 -1.70 -30.76 12.05
C GLN A 211 -0.27 -31.18 11.72
N TYR A 212 0.43 -31.91 12.59
CA TYR A 212 1.88 -32.11 12.48
C TYR A 212 2.32 -33.58 12.34
N ILE A 213 1.48 -34.57 12.67
CA ILE A 213 1.83 -36.00 12.59
C ILE A 213 1.07 -36.73 11.48
N LEU A 214 -0.24 -36.52 11.37
CA LEU A 214 -1.08 -37.22 10.40
C LEU A 214 -0.84 -36.67 8.98
N PRO A 215 -0.61 -37.54 7.98
CA PRO A 215 -0.72 -37.13 6.58
C PRO A 215 -2.15 -36.62 6.33
N GLN A 216 -2.29 -35.51 5.59
CA GLN A 216 -3.60 -34.93 5.31
C GLN A 216 -4.51 -35.97 4.62
N PRO A 217 -5.74 -36.20 5.11
CA PRO A 217 -6.69 -37.09 4.47
C PRO A 217 -7.25 -36.49 3.17
N GLU A 218 -7.61 -37.37 2.24
CA GLU A 218 -8.08 -37.04 0.88
C GLU A 218 -9.47 -36.38 0.86
N LEU A 219 -9.49 -35.19 0.27
CA LEU A 219 -10.52 -34.42 -0.47
C LEU A 219 -12.01 -34.51 -0.10
N ASP A 220 -12.53 -33.32 0.21
CA ASP A 220 -13.94 -32.97 0.37
C ASP A 220 -14.52 -32.42 -0.95
N LEU A 221 -15.66 -32.95 -1.38
CA LEU A 221 -16.28 -32.70 -2.69
C LEU A 221 -16.93 -31.30 -2.81
N GLU A 222 -17.19 -30.63 -1.68
CA GLU A 222 -17.73 -29.26 -1.68
C GLU A 222 -16.65 -28.20 -1.93
N ALA A 223 -15.42 -28.44 -1.44
CA ALA A 223 -14.26 -27.61 -1.78
C ALA A 223 -13.91 -27.71 -3.28
N LEU A 224 -14.08 -28.88 -3.89
CA LEU A 224 -13.86 -29.10 -5.33
C LEU A 224 -14.82 -28.30 -6.23
N GLN A 225 -16.03 -27.98 -5.76
CA GLN A 225 -16.96 -27.13 -6.52
C GLN A 225 -16.57 -25.65 -6.42
N GLY A 226 -16.09 -25.20 -5.26
CA GLY A 226 -15.50 -23.87 -5.08
C GLY A 226 -14.21 -23.70 -5.90
N ASP A 227 -13.32 -24.69 -5.82
CA ASP A 227 -12.08 -24.74 -6.60
C ASP A 227 -12.36 -24.77 -8.11
N ARG A 228 -13.45 -25.40 -8.56
CA ARG A 228 -13.85 -25.40 -9.99
C ARG A 228 -14.21 -24.00 -10.48
N VAL A 229 -14.96 -23.23 -9.69
CA VAL A 229 -15.32 -21.84 -10.05
C VAL A 229 -14.09 -20.94 -10.02
N GLU A 230 -13.19 -21.15 -9.05
CA GLU A 230 -11.91 -20.43 -9.00
C GLU A 230 -10.97 -20.82 -10.16
N LEU A 231 -10.96 -22.10 -10.57
CA LEU A 231 -10.25 -22.59 -11.78
C LEU A 231 -10.83 -22.01 -13.06
N GLU A 232 -12.16 -21.91 -13.19
CA GLU A 232 -12.81 -21.27 -14.35
C GLU A 232 -12.40 -19.79 -14.46
N ASN A 233 -12.33 -19.07 -13.33
CA ASN A 233 -11.83 -17.69 -13.28
C ASN A 233 -10.33 -17.60 -13.61
N LEU A 234 -9.50 -18.49 -13.07
CA LEU A 234 -8.07 -18.53 -13.38
C LEU A 234 -7.80 -18.91 -14.85
N HIS A 235 -8.62 -19.77 -15.45
CA HIS A 235 -8.56 -20.08 -16.87
C HIS A 235 -8.95 -18.89 -17.75
N ALA A 236 -9.94 -18.09 -17.34
CA ALA A 236 -10.28 -16.85 -18.04
C ALA A 236 -9.12 -15.84 -17.99
N VAL A 237 -8.50 -15.66 -16.82
CA VAL A 237 -7.32 -14.79 -16.65
C VAL A 237 -6.11 -15.32 -17.44
N LEU A 238 -5.89 -16.64 -17.46
CA LEU A 238 -4.83 -17.27 -18.25
C LEU A 238 -5.06 -17.09 -19.76
N ALA A 239 -6.31 -17.26 -20.24
CA ALA A 239 -6.65 -17.06 -21.64
C ALA A 239 -6.44 -15.60 -22.09
N GLU A 240 -6.78 -14.64 -21.24
CA GLU A 240 -6.51 -13.22 -21.49
C GLU A 240 -5.00 -12.94 -21.51
N ALA A 241 -4.24 -13.50 -20.55
CA ALA A 241 -2.78 -13.38 -20.52
C ALA A 241 -2.11 -14.02 -21.74
N GLN A 242 -2.59 -15.17 -22.21
CA GLN A 242 -2.12 -15.83 -23.43
C GLN A 242 -2.43 -15.00 -24.67
N THR A 243 -3.61 -14.37 -24.75
CA THR A 243 -3.97 -13.49 -25.86
C THR A 243 -3.04 -12.27 -25.91
N ARG A 244 -2.74 -11.67 -24.75
CA ARG A 244 -1.78 -10.57 -24.64
C ARG A 244 -0.34 -11.00 -24.98
N ALA A 245 0.07 -12.18 -24.55
CA ALA A 245 1.39 -12.74 -24.90
C ALA A 245 1.52 -12.98 -26.41
N ALA A 246 0.50 -13.55 -27.06
CA ALA A 246 0.47 -13.76 -28.50
C ALA A 246 0.52 -12.43 -29.29
N ALA A 247 -0.20 -11.40 -28.81
CA ALA A 247 -0.13 -10.07 -29.41
C ALA A 247 1.28 -9.45 -29.28
N LEU A 248 1.94 -9.62 -28.13
CA LEU A 248 3.32 -9.17 -27.93
C LEU A 248 4.32 -9.93 -28.82
N GLU A 249 4.12 -11.24 -29.02
CA GLU A 249 4.93 -12.03 -29.95
C GLU A 249 4.80 -11.55 -31.39
N GLN A 250 3.60 -11.17 -31.83
CA GLN A 250 3.39 -10.54 -33.14
C GLN A 250 4.13 -9.21 -33.27
N ILE A 251 4.09 -8.36 -32.23
CA ILE A 251 4.84 -7.09 -32.22
C ILE A 251 6.35 -7.35 -32.33
N VAL A 252 6.87 -8.33 -31.61
CA VAL A 252 8.29 -8.73 -31.71
C VAL A 252 8.63 -9.28 -33.10
N ALA A 253 7.74 -10.07 -33.71
CA ALA A 253 7.91 -10.56 -35.08
C ALA A 253 7.97 -9.42 -36.10
N TYR A 254 7.06 -8.45 -36.02
CA TYR A 254 7.10 -7.24 -36.85
C TYR A 254 8.38 -6.43 -36.64
N GLY A 255 8.85 -6.31 -35.40
CA GLY A 255 10.13 -5.67 -35.10
C GLY A 255 11.32 -6.37 -35.74
N ARG A 256 11.34 -7.72 -35.74
CA ARG A 256 12.38 -8.51 -36.42
C ARG A 256 12.31 -8.37 -37.94
N GLU A 257 11.12 -8.38 -38.52
CA GLU A 257 10.93 -8.19 -39.96
C GLU A 257 11.37 -6.79 -40.41
N ALA A 258 11.05 -5.76 -39.63
CA ALA A 258 11.48 -4.39 -39.91
C ALA A 258 13.01 -4.27 -39.90
N ALA A 259 13.69 -4.85 -38.89
CA ALA A 259 15.14 -4.86 -38.81
C ALA A 259 15.81 -5.64 -39.97
N ALA A 260 15.20 -6.75 -40.40
CA ALA A 260 15.68 -7.50 -41.57
C ALA A 260 15.56 -6.67 -42.86
N LYS A 261 14.41 -6.02 -43.09
CA LYS A 261 14.20 -5.13 -44.24
C LYS A 261 15.13 -3.93 -44.25
N GLU A 262 15.44 -3.36 -43.09
CA GLU A 262 16.42 -2.28 -42.96
C GLU A 262 17.82 -2.75 -43.36
N THR A 263 18.20 -3.96 -42.94
CA THR A 263 19.47 -4.59 -43.31
C THR A 263 19.53 -4.85 -44.83
N ASP A 264 18.47 -5.40 -45.42
CA ASP A 264 18.38 -5.64 -46.88
C ASP A 264 18.45 -4.33 -47.68
N ALA A 265 17.82 -3.26 -47.20
CA ALA A 265 17.90 -1.96 -47.83
C ALA A 265 19.34 -1.41 -47.84
N LEU A 266 20.08 -1.61 -46.75
CA LEU A 266 21.50 -1.24 -46.67
C LEU A 266 22.37 -2.08 -47.61
N VAL A 267 22.13 -3.40 -47.69
CA VAL A 267 22.85 -4.29 -48.61
C VAL A 267 22.56 -3.92 -50.06
N ASN A 268 21.30 -3.70 -50.43
CA ASN A 268 20.92 -3.28 -51.78
C ASN A 268 21.53 -1.92 -52.14
N ARG A 269 21.61 -0.99 -51.18
CA ARG A 269 22.31 0.29 -51.37
C ARG A 269 23.80 0.07 -51.60
N GLY A 270 24.44 -0.83 -50.86
CA GLY A 270 25.84 -1.20 -51.07
C GLY A 270 26.08 -1.82 -52.45
N ALA A 271 25.23 -2.75 -52.87
CA ALA A 271 25.30 -3.39 -54.17
C ALA A 271 25.10 -2.38 -55.32
N ALA A 272 24.16 -1.45 -55.19
CA ALA A 272 23.96 -0.38 -56.16
C ALA A 272 25.18 0.56 -56.28
N LEU A 273 25.86 0.85 -55.16
CA LEU A 273 27.09 1.65 -55.17
C LEU A 273 28.25 0.92 -55.84
N LEU A 274 28.37 -0.40 -55.62
CA LEU A 274 29.39 -1.25 -56.24
C LEU A 274 29.17 -1.39 -57.75
N ALA A 275 27.93 -1.67 -58.19
CA ALA A 275 27.59 -1.72 -59.61
C ALA A 275 27.81 -0.37 -60.31
N ARG A 276 27.60 0.75 -59.61
CA ARG A 276 27.90 2.09 -60.11
C ARG A 276 29.42 2.31 -60.26
N ALA A 277 30.20 1.93 -59.26
CA ALA A 277 31.66 2.01 -59.33
C ALA A 277 32.26 1.10 -60.42
N GLU A 278 31.66 -0.06 -60.68
CA GLU A 278 32.06 -0.97 -61.76
C GLU A 278 31.67 -0.45 -63.16
N ALA A 279 30.55 0.28 -63.28
CA ALA A 279 30.18 0.99 -64.51
C ALA A 279 31.12 2.17 -64.80
N ASP A 280 31.51 2.91 -63.77
CA ASP A 280 32.38 4.09 -63.88
C ASP A 280 33.81 3.73 -64.35
N ALA A 281 34.28 2.50 -64.12
CA ALA A 281 35.63 2.05 -64.49
C ALA A 281 35.85 1.83 -66.00
N GLY A 282 34.80 1.78 -66.82
CA GLY A 282 34.87 1.60 -68.28
C GLY A 282 34.91 2.91 -69.08
N GLU A 283 34.75 4.06 -68.44
CA GLU A 283 34.45 5.32 -69.12
C GLU A 283 35.62 6.36 -69.12
N ASP A 284 36.73 6.10 -68.42
CA ASP A 284 37.81 7.09 -68.18
C ASP A 284 38.43 7.69 -69.47
N ALA A 285 38.58 6.91 -70.54
CA ALA A 285 39.13 7.40 -71.82
C ALA A 285 38.12 8.24 -72.64
N SER A 286 36.83 8.02 -72.44
CA SER A 286 35.73 8.81 -73.02
C SER A 286 35.56 10.13 -72.26
N TRP A 287 35.59 10.07 -70.93
CA TRP A 287 35.45 11.23 -70.03
C TRP A 287 36.56 12.27 -70.23
N GLN A 288 37.79 11.87 -70.52
CA GLN A 288 38.87 12.83 -70.79
C GLN A 288 38.63 13.67 -72.06
N SER A 289 38.04 13.08 -73.11
CA SER A 289 37.66 13.84 -74.31
C SER A 289 36.46 14.76 -74.07
N HIS A 290 35.52 14.36 -73.21
CA HIS A 290 34.39 15.20 -72.80
C HIS A 290 34.82 16.35 -71.88
N LEU A 291 35.76 16.12 -70.96
CA LEU A 291 36.32 17.15 -70.06
C LEU A 291 37.01 18.28 -70.84
N ASP A 292 37.75 17.96 -71.90
CA ASP A 292 38.44 18.98 -72.70
C ASP A 292 37.49 19.81 -73.57
N ALA A 293 36.38 19.21 -74.04
CA ALA A 293 35.30 19.93 -74.71
C ALA A 293 34.51 20.83 -73.73
N GLY A 294 34.18 20.30 -72.55
CA GLY A 294 33.52 21.04 -71.46
C GLY A 294 34.34 22.24 -71.00
N ARG A 295 35.67 22.11 -70.86
CA ARG A 295 36.56 23.23 -70.50
C ARG A 295 36.51 24.40 -71.49
N ARG A 296 36.35 24.14 -72.79
CA ARG A 296 36.22 25.20 -73.81
C ARG A 296 34.87 25.90 -73.73
N GLN A 297 33.80 25.13 -73.55
CA GLN A 297 32.46 25.65 -73.38
C GLN A 297 32.33 26.49 -72.09
N LEU A 298 32.98 26.06 -71.01
CA LEU A 298 33.07 26.79 -69.75
C LEU A 298 33.77 28.14 -69.92
N ALA A 299 34.85 28.20 -70.71
CA ALA A 299 35.58 29.45 -70.95
C ALA A 299 34.70 30.50 -71.66
N ASP A 300 33.93 30.10 -72.67
CA ASP A 300 33.00 30.98 -73.40
C ASP A 300 31.82 31.42 -72.51
N LEU A 301 31.28 30.52 -71.70
CA LEU A 301 30.21 30.84 -70.75
C LEU A 301 30.68 31.78 -69.65
N ASN A 302 31.90 31.61 -69.14
CA ASN A 302 32.50 32.52 -68.16
C ASN A 302 32.69 33.94 -68.72
N ALA A 303 33.09 34.08 -69.99
CA ALA A 303 33.17 35.39 -70.64
C ALA A 303 31.79 36.06 -70.76
N LYS A 304 30.74 35.29 -71.09
CA LYS A 304 29.35 35.79 -71.13
C LYS A 304 28.82 36.13 -69.74
N TYR A 305 29.21 35.37 -68.71
CA TYR A 305 28.82 35.60 -67.33
C TYR A 305 29.40 36.90 -66.77
N GLU A 306 30.67 37.18 -67.03
CA GLU A 306 31.29 38.45 -66.64
C GLU A 306 30.62 39.65 -67.33
N ALA A 307 30.25 39.52 -68.61
CA ALA A 307 29.48 40.55 -69.31
C ALA A 307 28.09 40.76 -68.69
N ALA A 308 27.37 39.67 -68.38
CA ALA A 308 26.05 39.73 -67.74
C ALA A 308 26.13 40.31 -66.31
N LYS A 309 27.17 39.97 -65.55
CA LYS A 309 27.40 40.45 -64.18
C LYS A 309 27.71 41.94 -64.14
N ASN A 310 28.46 42.45 -65.11
CA ASN A 310 28.69 43.89 -65.24
C ASN A 310 27.38 44.63 -65.56
N ALA A 311 26.54 44.09 -66.45
CA ALA A 311 25.22 44.65 -66.75
C ALA A 311 24.26 44.59 -65.54
N GLU A 312 24.27 43.51 -64.76
CA GLU A 312 23.50 43.41 -63.50
C GLU A 312 23.97 44.41 -62.47
N ALA A 313 25.29 44.59 -62.31
CA ALA A 313 25.83 45.57 -61.37
C ALA A 313 25.45 47.02 -61.74
N GLU A 314 25.36 47.35 -63.03
CA GLU A 314 24.89 48.66 -63.49
C GLU A 314 23.38 48.83 -63.28
N ALA A 315 22.57 47.84 -63.64
CA ALA A 315 21.12 47.84 -63.40
C ALA A 315 20.79 47.91 -61.89
N ARG A 316 21.57 47.22 -61.05
CA ARG A 316 21.46 47.25 -59.59
C ARG A 316 21.79 48.62 -59.01
N ARG A 317 22.82 49.31 -59.51
CA ARG A 317 23.12 50.70 -59.10
C ARG A 317 21.98 51.65 -59.48
N ALA A 318 21.39 51.48 -60.66
CA ALA A 318 20.26 52.29 -61.12
C ALA A 318 18.98 52.04 -60.29
N TYR A 319 18.71 50.78 -59.89
CA TYR A 319 17.63 50.41 -58.97
C TYR A 319 17.86 50.97 -57.56
N LEU A 320 19.03 50.76 -56.96
CA LEU A 320 19.34 51.26 -55.61
C LEU A 320 19.27 52.80 -55.51
N ALA A 321 19.65 53.51 -56.58
CA ALA A 321 19.50 54.97 -56.66
C ALA A 321 18.03 55.42 -56.76
N ALA A 322 17.16 54.62 -57.40
CA ALA A 322 15.70 54.87 -57.42
C ALA A 322 15.03 54.53 -56.08
N HIS A 323 15.40 53.40 -55.48
CA HIS A 323 14.89 52.91 -54.20
C HIS A 323 15.23 53.88 -53.05
N GLY A 324 16.47 54.41 -53.04
CA GLY A 324 16.86 55.48 -52.11
C GLY A 324 16.07 56.79 -52.32
N ALA A 325 15.77 57.16 -53.57
CA ALA A 325 14.98 58.35 -53.88
C ALA A 325 13.50 58.23 -53.47
N ALA A 326 12.93 57.03 -53.48
CA ALA A 326 11.57 56.77 -53.00
C ALA A 326 11.46 56.90 -51.47
N GLY A 327 12.43 56.32 -50.72
CA GLY A 327 12.50 56.42 -49.26
C GLY A 327 12.87 57.82 -48.72
N ASP A 328 13.76 58.54 -49.40
CA ASP A 328 14.18 59.89 -49.00
C ASP A 328 13.18 60.99 -49.37
N SER A 329 12.16 60.66 -50.17
CA SER A 329 11.09 61.58 -50.53
C SER A 329 10.24 61.98 -49.31
N GLY A 330 9.71 63.21 -49.32
CA GLY A 330 8.80 63.67 -48.26
C GLY A 330 7.54 62.80 -48.11
N ALA A 331 7.14 62.11 -49.19
CA ALA A 331 6.01 61.19 -49.21
C ALA A 331 6.36 59.80 -48.65
N GLY A 332 7.57 59.28 -48.90
CA GLY A 332 8.06 58.03 -48.32
C GLY A 332 8.21 58.11 -46.79
N ARG A 333 8.80 59.20 -46.27
CA ARG A 333 8.89 59.42 -44.82
C ARG A 333 7.53 59.57 -44.14
N ALA A 334 6.54 60.10 -44.84
CA ALA A 334 5.16 60.20 -44.33
C ALA A 334 4.49 58.81 -44.26
N LEU A 335 4.75 57.94 -45.24
CA LEU A 335 4.29 56.55 -45.23
C LEU A 335 4.91 55.74 -44.08
N ASP A 336 6.22 55.89 -43.85
CA ASP A 336 6.92 55.22 -42.75
C ASP A 336 6.38 55.66 -41.37
N ALA A 337 6.15 56.96 -41.18
CA ALA A 337 5.58 57.50 -39.94
C ALA A 337 4.15 56.95 -39.69
N LEU A 338 3.30 56.90 -40.72
CA LEU A 338 1.95 56.34 -40.61
C LEU A 338 1.97 54.82 -40.34
N THR A 339 2.95 54.10 -40.88
CA THR A 339 3.15 52.66 -40.66
C THR A 339 3.60 52.38 -39.22
N GLU A 340 4.51 53.19 -38.69
CA GLU A 340 4.95 53.09 -37.29
C GLU A 340 3.79 53.41 -36.32
N GLU A 341 2.99 54.44 -36.61
CA GLU A 341 1.78 54.74 -35.83
C GLU A 341 0.76 53.61 -35.88
N LEU A 342 0.56 52.96 -37.03
CA LEU A 342 -0.32 51.80 -37.15
C LEU A 342 0.18 50.61 -36.31
N ALA A 343 1.49 50.35 -36.27
CA ALA A 343 2.08 49.33 -35.42
C ALA A 343 1.89 49.62 -33.92
N ARG A 344 2.00 50.90 -33.52
CA ARG A 344 1.70 51.35 -32.14
C ARG A 344 0.22 51.14 -31.79
N LYS A 345 -0.70 51.52 -32.68
CA LYS A 345 -2.15 51.31 -32.51
C LYS A 345 -2.53 49.83 -32.47
N LYS A 346 -1.89 48.99 -33.29
CA LYS A 346 -2.05 47.52 -33.24
C LYS A 346 -1.62 46.93 -31.90
N SER A 347 -0.45 47.36 -31.40
CA SER A 347 0.04 46.91 -30.08
C SER A 347 -0.92 47.31 -28.95
N ALA A 348 -1.54 48.49 -29.03
CA ALA A 348 -2.55 48.95 -28.09
C ALA A 348 -3.86 48.12 -28.18
N LEU A 349 -4.30 47.78 -29.40
CA LEU A 349 -5.43 46.89 -29.64
C LEU A 349 -5.19 45.49 -29.05
N ASP A 350 -4.02 44.91 -29.28
CA ASP A 350 -3.62 43.59 -28.75
C ASP A 350 -3.50 43.61 -27.22
N ALA A 351 -3.06 44.72 -26.63
CA ALA A 351 -3.05 44.91 -25.18
C ALA A 351 -4.49 44.97 -24.62
N ALA A 352 -5.38 45.76 -25.21
CA ALA A 352 -6.78 45.83 -24.81
C ALA A 352 -7.50 44.48 -24.93
N ALA A 353 -7.23 43.71 -25.99
CA ALA A 353 -7.79 42.38 -26.19
C ALA A 353 -7.32 41.37 -25.12
N ARG A 354 -6.04 41.41 -24.74
CA ARG A 354 -5.49 40.58 -23.66
C ARG A 354 -6.14 40.89 -22.33
N THR A 355 -6.31 42.16 -21.98
CA THR A 355 -6.98 42.58 -20.74
C THR A 355 -8.44 42.09 -20.71
N ARG A 356 -9.21 42.30 -21.79
CA ARG A 356 -10.59 41.80 -21.90
C ARG A 356 -10.69 40.29 -21.70
N ASN A 357 -9.83 39.52 -22.38
CA ASN A 357 -9.83 38.06 -22.29
C ASN A 357 -9.50 37.57 -20.88
N GLY A 358 -8.57 38.24 -20.17
CA GLY A 358 -8.27 37.96 -18.77
C GLY A 358 -9.49 38.17 -17.86
N LEU A 359 -10.23 39.26 -18.05
CA LEU A 359 -11.43 39.58 -17.27
C LEU A 359 -12.62 38.68 -17.61
N GLU A 360 -12.73 38.19 -18.85
CA GLU A 360 -13.73 37.18 -19.21
C GLU A 360 -13.47 35.83 -18.55
N ALA A 361 -12.20 35.43 -18.36
CA ALA A 361 -11.89 34.23 -17.58
C ALA A 361 -12.35 34.36 -16.12
N THR A 362 -12.30 35.58 -15.54
CA THR A 362 -12.89 35.87 -14.23
C THR A 362 -14.42 35.73 -14.25
N ALA A 363 -15.09 36.20 -15.31
CA ALA A 363 -16.53 36.00 -15.50
C ALA A 363 -16.92 34.51 -15.61
N ASP A 364 -16.11 33.70 -16.30
CA ASP A 364 -16.30 32.26 -16.39
C ASP A 364 -16.12 31.58 -15.03
N THR A 365 -15.15 32.03 -14.22
CA THR A 365 -14.92 31.54 -12.86
C THR A 365 -16.14 31.79 -11.97
N ILE A 366 -16.74 32.98 -12.07
CA ILE A 366 -17.96 33.33 -11.31
C ILE A 366 -19.16 32.51 -11.81
N THR A 367 -19.26 32.25 -13.11
CA THR A 367 -20.30 31.37 -13.67
C THR A 367 -20.13 29.92 -13.18
N GLY A 368 -18.89 29.44 -13.05
CA GLY A 368 -18.56 28.17 -12.41
C GLY A 368 -19.06 28.08 -10.98
N LEU A 369 -18.78 29.12 -10.17
CA LEU A 369 -19.27 29.23 -8.80
C LEU A 369 -20.80 29.18 -8.73
N LEU A 370 -21.50 30.02 -9.51
CA LEU A 370 -22.97 30.08 -9.51
C LEU A 370 -23.60 28.74 -9.93
N THR A 371 -22.99 28.05 -10.89
CA THR A 371 -23.43 26.72 -11.31
C THR A 371 -23.29 25.71 -10.17
N GLN A 372 -22.19 25.78 -9.43
CA GLN A 372 -21.93 24.91 -8.31
C GLN A 372 -22.82 25.19 -7.10
N LEU A 373 -23.03 26.46 -6.76
CA LEU A 373 -23.98 26.88 -5.72
C LEU A 373 -25.38 26.37 -6.03
N ASN A 374 -25.84 26.49 -7.28
CA ASN A 374 -27.15 26.00 -7.68
C ASN A 374 -27.29 24.47 -7.52
N ARG A 375 -26.23 23.70 -7.85
CA ARG A 375 -26.21 22.23 -7.61
C ARG A 375 -26.26 21.88 -6.12
N SER A 376 -25.72 22.75 -5.26
CA SER A 376 -25.73 22.60 -3.81
C SER A 376 -27.00 23.15 -3.16
N GLY A 377 -28.02 23.56 -3.94
CA GLY A 377 -29.29 24.08 -3.43
C GLY A 377 -29.31 25.59 -3.15
N PHE A 378 -28.26 26.33 -3.52
CA PHE A 378 -28.16 27.79 -3.39
C PHE A 378 -28.37 28.43 -4.76
N ALA A 379 -29.63 28.62 -5.15
CA ALA A 379 -29.98 29.22 -6.43
C ALA A 379 -29.76 30.75 -6.41
N VAL A 380 -29.16 31.26 -7.48
CA VAL A 380 -29.02 32.70 -7.76
C VAL A 380 -29.77 33.01 -9.06
N GLU A 381 -30.50 34.13 -9.08
CA GLU A 381 -31.29 34.59 -10.23
C GLU A 381 -30.44 34.67 -11.51
N LYS A 382 -31.00 34.25 -12.65
CA LYS A 382 -30.26 34.13 -13.92
C LYS A 382 -29.81 35.49 -14.47
N GLU A 383 -30.49 36.55 -14.06
CA GLU A 383 -30.22 37.95 -14.37
C GLU A 383 -28.89 38.41 -13.78
N LEU A 384 -28.47 37.81 -12.66
CA LEU A 384 -27.23 38.11 -11.96
C LEU A 384 -26.03 37.28 -12.49
N TRP A 385 -26.23 36.46 -13.53
CA TRP A 385 -25.16 35.65 -14.11
C TRP A 385 -24.29 36.52 -15.03
N PRO A 386 -22.96 36.33 -15.07
CA PRO A 386 -22.05 37.16 -15.86
C PRO A 386 -22.39 37.35 -17.34
N GLN A 387 -23.12 36.41 -17.96
CA GLN A 387 -23.59 36.52 -19.35
C GLN A 387 -24.69 37.57 -19.56
N ARG A 388 -25.49 37.83 -18.52
CA ARG A 388 -26.64 38.77 -18.54
C ARG A 388 -26.45 39.97 -17.61
N LEU A 389 -25.45 39.91 -16.75
CA LEU A 389 -25.12 40.94 -15.78
C LEU A 389 -24.73 42.25 -16.48
N THR A 390 -25.23 43.36 -15.94
CA THR A 390 -24.79 44.71 -16.31
C THR A 390 -24.05 45.35 -15.14
N ALA A 391 -23.25 46.39 -15.41
CA ALA A 391 -22.49 47.10 -14.37
C ALA A 391 -23.37 47.61 -13.22
N GLU A 392 -24.61 48.01 -13.54
CA GLU A 392 -25.60 48.50 -12.56
C GLU A 392 -26.12 47.40 -11.61
N HIS A 393 -26.13 46.13 -12.05
CA HIS A 393 -26.62 45.00 -11.26
C HIS A 393 -25.51 44.23 -10.53
N LEU A 394 -24.24 44.62 -10.68
CA LEU A 394 -23.12 44.00 -9.96
C LEU A 394 -23.28 44.04 -8.41
N PRO A 395 -23.74 45.15 -7.78
CA PRO A 395 -23.97 45.17 -6.34
C PRO A 395 -24.99 44.12 -5.87
N ALA A 396 -26.03 43.86 -6.68
CA ALA A 396 -27.05 42.86 -6.36
C ALA A 396 -26.50 41.43 -6.38
N LEU A 397 -25.55 41.12 -7.28
CA LEU A 397 -24.84 39.85 -7.27
C LEU A 397 -23.98 39.70 -5.99
N THR A 398 -23.26 40.76 -5.60
CA THR A 398 -22.45 40.76 -4.38
C THR A 398 -23.29 40.53 -3.13
N GLU A 399 -24.45 41.19 -3.04
CA GLU A 399 -25.40 41.00 -1.93
C GLU A 399 -25.98 39.58 -1.90
N ALA A 400 -26.39 39.04 -3.06
CA ALA A 400 -26.89 37.67 -3.16
C ALA A 400 -25.84 36.63 -2.70
N LEU A 401 -24.57 36.82 -3.07
CA LEU A 401 -23.47 35.97 -2.61
C LEU A 401 -23.26 36.09 -1.10
N ALA A 402 -23.25 37.31 -0.55
CA ALA A 402 -23.10 37.54 0.89
C ALA A 402 -24.22 36.85 1.71
N CYS A 403 -25.46 36.84 1.21
CA CYS A 403 -26.57 36.12 1.86
C CYS A 403 -26.40 34.59 1.86
N ILE A 404 -25.63 34.03 0.91
CA ILE A 404 -25.39 32.58 0.79
C ILE A 404 -24.27 32.10 1.71
N GLU A 405 -23.35 32.98 2.13
CA GLU A 405 -22.17 32.63 2.93
C GLU A 405 -22.49 31.77 4.15
N LYS A 406 -23.32 32.30 5.04
CA LYS A 406 -23.63 31.67 6.33
C LYS A 406 -24.44 30.36 6.14
N PRO A 407 -25.49 30.31 5.31
CA PRO A 407 -26.18 29.06 5.00
C PRO A 407 -25.27 27.98 4.39
N LEU A 408 -24.36 28.34 3.49
CA LEU A 408 -23.42 27.41 2.87
C LEU A 408 -22.43 26.85 3.89
N GLU A 409 -21.89 27.71 4.76
CA GLU A 409 -20.99 27.34 5.84
C GLU A 409 -21.67 26.37 6.82
N GLU A 410 -22.87 26.71 7.29
CA GLU A 410 -23.65 25.86 8.21
C GLU A 410 -23.96 24.48 7.61
N GLN A 411 -24.41 24.43 6.35
CA GLN A 411 -24.68 23.16 5.67
C GLN A 411 -23.42 22.33 5.46
N TYR A 412 -22.30 22.96 5.07
CA TYR A 412 -21.03 22.26 4.92
C TYR A 412 -20.54 21.66 6.25
N PHE A 413 -20.60 22.42 7.35
CA PHE A 413 -20.21 21.91 8.67
C PHE A 413 -21.11 20.78 9.15
N ALA A 414 -22.42 20.90 8.96
CA ALA A 414 -23.37 19.83 9.29
C ALA A 414 -23.09 18.56 8.47
N ALA A 415 -22.86 18.68 7.16
CA ALA A 415 -22.54 17.56 6.29
C ALA A 415 -21.22 16.90 6.66
N ARG A 416 -20.19 17.69 7.00
CA ARG A 416 -18.89 17.20 7.48
C ARG A 416 -19.03 16.43 8.79
N GLN A 417 -19.81 16.95 9.74
CA GLN A 417 -20.04 16.28 11.01
C GLN A 417 -20.80 14.95 10.81
N ALA A 418 -21.87 14.95 10.01
CA ALA A 418 -22.63 13.74 9.71
C ALA A 418 -21.79 12.66 9.01
N SER A 419 -20.94 13.07 8.05
CA SER A 419 -19.98 12.20 7.37
C SER A 419 -18.97 11.59 8.35
N ALA A 420 -18.42 12.41 9.26
CA ALA A 420 -17.48 11.95 10.29
C ALA A 420 -18.10 10.99 11.31
N ASP A 421 -19.33 11.27 11.77
CA ASP A 421 -20.05 10.42 12.71
C ASP A 421 -20.37 9.05 12.09
N LEU A 422 -20.86 9.02 10.84
CA LEU A 422 -21.09 7.78 10.10
C LEU A 422 -19.80 6.99 9.84
N ALA A 423 -18.70 7.66 9.51
CA ALA A 423 -17.41 7.02 9.33
C ALA A 423 -16.92 6.35 10.62
N LYS A 424 -17.12 7.01 11.77
CA LYS A 424 -16.76 6.47 13.09
C LYS A 424 -17.62 5.28 13.48
N GLU A 425 -18.92 5.31 13.19
CA GLU A 425 -19.81 4.15 13.38
C GLU A 425 -19.38 2.96 12.52
N GLN A 426 -19.09 3.19 11.23
CA GLN A 426 -18.61 2.15 10.32
C GLN A 426 -17.28 1.55 10.78
N GLU A 427 -16.35 2.37 11.27
CA GLU A 427 -15.09 1.91 11.84
C GLU A 427 -15.32 1.06 13.11
N GLY A 428 -16.23 1.49 13.98
CA GLY A 428 -16.62 0.72 15.17
C GLY A 428 -17.20 -0.66 14.85
N LEU A 429 -18.14 -0.73 13.90
CA LEU A 429 -18.72 -1.98 13.44
C LEU A 429 -17.68 -2.91 12.78
N ARG A 430 -16.75 -2.36 11.97
CA ARG A 430 -15.64 -3.13 11.40
C ARG A 430 -14.68 -3.66 12.47
N ALA A 431 -14.35 -2.84 13.46
CA ALA A 431 -13.50 -3.26 14.57
C ALA A 431 -14.15 -4.41 15.37
N GLU A 432 -15.46 -4.33 15.60
CA GLU A 432 -16.21 -5.40 16.26
C GLU A 432 -16.23 -6.68 15.40
N LEU A 433 -16.52 -6.57 14.10
CA LEU A 433 -16.52 -7.71 13.17
C LEU A 433 -15.16 -8.40 13.14
N ASN A 434 -14.07 -7.63 13.08
CA ASN A 434 -12.71 -8.17 13.11
C ASN A 434 -12.40 -8.89 14.43
N ALA A 435 -12.88 -8.36 15.56
CA ALA A 435 -12.70 -8.99 16.87
C ALA A 435 -13.45 -10.33 16.96
N VAL A 436 -14.73 -10.35 16.57
CA VAL A 436 -15.58 -11.55 16.59
C VAL A 436 -15.03 -12.61 15.63
N SER A 437 -14.66 -12.22 14.42
CA SER A 437 -14.05 -13.11 13.41
C SER A 437 -12.67 -13.64 13.84
N GLY A 438 -11.92 -12.84 14.61
CA GLY A 438 -10.64 -13.23 15.21
C GLY A 438 -10.76 -14.12 16.46
N GLY A 439 -11.97 -14.56 16.83
CA GLY A 439 -12.22 -15.43 17.97
C GLY A 439 -12.26 -14.73 19.33
N LYS A 440 -12.29 -13.39 19.37
CA LYS A 440 -12.36 -12.60 20.58
C LYS A 440 -13.75 -11.97 20.74
N TRP A 441 -14.48 -12.41 21.77
CA TRP A 441 -15.72 -11.75 22.17
C TRP A 441 -15.45 -10.38 22.81
N VAL A 442 -16.33 -9.42 22.52
CA VAL A 442 -16.50 -8.21 23.32
C VAL A 442 -17.72 -8.41 24.19
N TYR A 443 -17.51 -8.51 25.51
CA TYR A 443 -18.61 -8.75 26.44
C TYR A 443 -19.32 -7.45 26.84
N PRO A 444 -20.58 -7.51 27.31
CA PRO A 444 -21.32 -6.35 27.79
C PRO A 444 -20.61 -5.60 28.92
N HIS A 445 -21.13 -4.41 29.25
CA HIS A 445 -20.60 -3.54 30.31
C HIS A 445 -19.17 -3.04 30.05
N GLY A 446 -18.85 -2.73 28.79
CA GLY A 446 -17.53 -2.23 28.42
C GLY A 446 -16.43 -3.28 28.61
N ASP A 447 -16.71 -4.54 28.28
CA ASP A 447 -15.79 -5.67 28.37
C ASP A 447 -15.32 -5.97 29.81
N ALA A 448 -16.22 -5.78 30.79
CA ALA A 448 -15.92 -6.00 32.20
C ALA A 448 -15.47 -7.45 32.49
N ALA A 449 -16.12 -8.44 31.87
CA ALA A 449 -15.79 -9.86 32.06
C ALA A 449 -14.33 -10.18 31.69
N THR A 450 -13.87 -9.71 30.52
CA THR A 450 -12.48 -9.84 30.07
C THR A 450 -11.51 -9.16 31.04
N LYS A 451 -11.83 -7.93 31.47
CA LYS A 451 -10.98 -7.17 32.42
C LYS A 451 -10.85 -7.87 33.77
N VAL A 452 -11.95 -8.41 34.30
CA VAL A 452 -11.94 -9.16 35.57
C VAL A 452 -11.17 -10.46 35.41
N ARG A 453 -11.43 -11.24 34.36
CA ARG A 453 -10.69 -12.47 34.04
C ARG A 453 -9.19 -12.21 33.95
N ASP A 454 -8.78 -11.17 33.22
CA ASP A 454 -7.37 -10.85 32.99
C ASP A 454 -6.68 -10.36 34.26
N ALA A 455 -7.36 -9.57 35.10
CA ALA A 455 -6.86 -9.17 36.41
C ALA A 455 -6.72 -10.37 37.36
N VAL A 456 -7.69 -11.28 37.39
CA VAL A 456 -7.60 -12.54 38.14
C VAL A 456 -6.43 -13.38 37.63
N ASN A 457 -6.30 -13.56 36.32
CA ASN A 457 -5.20 -14.33 35.71
C ASN A 457 -3.83 -13.69 35.96
N ALA A 458 -3.73 -12.36 36.00
CA ALA A 458 -2.52 -11.64 36.35
C ALA A 458 -2.11 -11.91 37.81
N GLU A 459 -3.07 -11.94 38.73
CA GLU A 459 -2.83 -12.26 40.14
C GLU A 459 -2.47 -13.74 40.36
N LEU A 460 -3.13 -14.66 39.66
CA LEU A 460 -2.75 -16.07 39.69
C LEU A 460 -1.30 -16.25 39.22
N LYS A 461 -0.93 -15.54 38.14
CA LYS A 461 0.43 -15.57 37.61
C LYS A 461 1.45 -14.92 38.56
N SER A 462 1.09 -13.84 39.26
CA SER A 462 1.98 -13.18 40.24
C SER A 462 2.32 -14.11 41.41
N ARG A 463 1.40 -15.01 41.78
CA ARG A 463 1.56 -16.02 42.83
C ARG A 463 2.12 -17.36 42.34
N GLY A 464 2.54 -17.45 41.07
CA GLY A 464 3.09 -18.69 40.48
C GLY A 464 2.05 -19.78 40.20
N MET A 465 0.75 -19.47 40.27
CA MET A 465 -0.34 -20.37 39.94
C MET A 465 -0.62 -20.39 38.43
N THR A 466 -1.37 -21.38 37.96
CA THR A 466 -1.79 -21.40 36.55
C THR A 466 -2.92 -20.37 36.31
N ALA A 467 -2.74 -19.52 35.31
CA ALA A 467 -3.74 -18.55 34.86
C ALA A 467 -4.85 -19.27 34.09
N ASP A 468 -5.84 -19.76 34.81
CA ASP A 468 -6.96 -20.55 34.29
C ASP A 468 -8.32 -19.99 34.74
N ALA A 469 -8.43 -18.66 34.80
CA ALA A 469 -9.72 -18.00 34.90
C ALA A 469 -10.40 -18.03 33.53
N LYS A 470 -11.64 -18.54 33.51
CA LYS A 470 -12.49 -18.70 32.32
C LYS A 470 -13.78 -17.91 32.51
N ILE A 471 -14.38 -17.46 31.41
CA ILE A 471 -15.69 -16.80 31.42
C ILE A 471 -16.75 -17.89 31.27
N PHE A 472 -17.80 -17.84 32.09
CA PHE A 472 -18.75 -18.94 32.23
C PHE A 472 -19.43 -19.35 30.91
N CYS A 473 -19.87 -18.41 30.08
CA CYS A 473 -20.52 -18.70 28.79
C CYS A 473 -19.61 -19.42 27.78
N GLU A 474 -18.29 -19.27 27.89
CA GLU A 474 -17.33 -19.97 27.03
C GLU A 474 -17.23 -21.47 27.37
N LEU A 475 -17.74 -21.90 28.53
CA LEU A 475 -17.70 -23.28 28.99
C LEU A 475 -18.99 -24.05 28.71
N LEU A 476 -20.05 -23.36 28.29
CA LEU A 476 -21.37 -23.93 28.08
C LEU A 476 -21.65 -24.23 26.61
N THR A 477 -22.51 -25.21 26.36
CA THR A 477 -23.09 -25.52 25.04
C THR A 477 -24.58 -25.82 25.23
N VAL A 478 -25.43 -25.24 24.39
CA VAL A 478 -26.87 -25.52 24.38
C VAL A 478 -27.13 -26.68 23.42
N ALA A 479 -27.84 -27.71 23.88
CA ALA A 479 -28.08 -28.93 23.10
C ALA A 479 -29.17 -28.74 22.03
N ASP A 480 -30.29 -28.12 22.40
CA ASP A 480 -31.36 -27.73 21.48
C ASP A 480 -31.32 -26.21 21.28
N GLU A 481 -30.89 -25.78 20.09
CA GLU A 481 -30.73 -24.37 19.73
C GLU A 481 -32.02 -23.56 19.88
N SER A 482 -33.20 -24.19 19.76
CA SER A 482 -34.49 -23.52 19.94
C SER A 482 -34.70 -22.99 21.36
N TRP A 483 -33.97 -23.53 22.34
CA TRP A 483 -33.97 -23.06 23.73
C TRP A 483 -32.88 -22.03 24.03
N GLN A 484 -31.98 -21.74 23.09
CA GLN A 484 -30.81 -20.91 23.33
C GLN A 484 -31.17 -19.52 23.88
N ASP A 485 -32.10 -18.81 23.24
CA ASP A 485 -32.53 -17.48 23.68
C ASP A 485 -33.10 -17.54 25.13
N CYS A 486 -33.86 -18.58 25.46
CA CYS A 486 -34.42 -18.76 26.80
C CYS A 486 -33.34 -19.09 27.84
N VAL A 487 -32.43 -20.02 27.55
CA VAL A 487 -31.30 -20.36 28.42
C VAL A 487 -30.45 -19.11 28.70
N GLU A 488 -30.09 -18.38 27.66
CA GLU A 488 -29.24 -17.20 27.75
C GLU A 488 -29.92 -16.09 28.56
N ALA A 489 -31.22 -15.89 28.36
CA ALA A 489 -32.01 -14.91 29.11
C ALA A 489 -32.19 -15.29 30.58
N CYS A 490 -32.40 -16.58 30.87
CA CYS A 490 -32.55 -17.10 32.22
C CYS A 490 -31.24 -17.02 33.03
N LEU A 491 -30.08 -17.19 32.38
CA LEU A 491 -28.77 -17.00 33.00
C LEU A 491 -28.43 -15.52 33.21
N GLY A 492 -28.91 -14.62 32.35
CA GLY A 492 -28.70 -13.17 32.47
C GLY A 492 -27.21 -12.80 32.46
N ASP A 493 -26.78 -11.86 33.31
CA ASP A 493 -25.38 -11.43 33.39
C ASP A 493 -24.45 -12.50 34.01
N ARG A 494 -25.02 -13.51 34.68
CA ARG A 494 -24.23 -14.61 35.28
C ARG A 494 -23.50 -15.44 34.23
N ARG A 495 -23.94 -15.38 32.97
CA ARG A 495 -23.21 -15.92 31.79
C ARG A 495 -21.77 -15.41 31.71
N PHE A 496 -21.49 -14.25 32.26
CA PHE A 496 -20.18 -13.61 32.17
C PHE A 496 -19.35 -13.77 33.45
N ASP A 497 -19.84 -14.54 34.43
CA ASP A 497 -19.15 -14.79 35.69
C ASP A 497 -17.82 -15.51 35.46
N ILE A 498 -16.89 -15.30 36.39
CA ILE A 498 -15.55 -15.84 36.32
C ILE A 498 -15.46 -17.15 37.09
N LEU A 499 -15.01 -18.20 36.39
CA LEU A 499 -14.74 -19.51 36.94
C LEU A 499 -13.23 -19.72 37.08
N VAL A 500 -12.79 -20.19 38.25
CA VAL A 500 -11.40 -20.61 38.50
C VAL A 500 -11.37 -21.97 39.17
N PRO A 501 -10.32 -22.79 38.99
CA PRO A 501 -10.16 -24.03 39.75
C PRO A 501 -10.25 -23.79 41.27
N PRO A 502 -10.85 -24.70 42.06
CA PRO A 502 -11.03 -24.48 43.51
C PRO A 502 -9.73 -24.21 44.29
N ALA A 503 -8.59 -24.74 43.80
CA ALA A 503 -7.28 -24.48 44.38
C ALA A 503 -6.84 -23.00 44.23
N HIS A 504 -7.38 -22.28 43.24
CA HIS A 504 -7.01 -20.91 42.90
C HIS A 504 -7.99 -19.86 43.45
N TYR A 505 -9.13 -20.29 44.01
CA TYR A 505 -10.21 -19.40 44.44
C TYR A 505 -9.76 -18.32 45.43
N ALA A 506 -8.90 -18.67 46.41
CA ALA A 506 -8.43 -17.70 47.40
C ALA A 506 -7.62 -16.54 46.76
N ALA A 507 -6.79 -16.85 45.75
CA ALA A 507 -6.03 -15.85 45.02
C ALA A 507 -6.94 -15.03 44.08
N ALA A 508 -7.87 -15.69 43.38
CA ALA A 508 -8.84 -15.01 42.53
C ALA A 508 -9.74 -14.05 43.33
N LYS A 509 -10.19 -14.45 44.52
CA LYS A 509 -10.97 -13.61 45.42
C LYS A 509 -10.19 -12.35 45.82
N SER A 510 -8.89 -12.48 46.09
CA SER A 510 -8.03 -11.33 46.40
C SER A 510 -7.98 -10.33 45.24
N ALA A 511 -7.83 -10.81 44.00
CA ALA A 511 -7.83 -9.95 42.81
C ALA A 511 -9.20 -9.30 42.59
N PHE A 512 -10.27 -10.08 42.72
CA PHE A 512 -11.65 -9.62 42.53
C PHE A 512 -12.01 -8.52 43.54
N VAL A 513 -11.66 -8.68 44.82
CA VAL A 513 -11.87 -7.66 45.86
C VAL A 513 -11.08 -6.37 45.54
N ALA A 514 -9.87 -6.47 45.01
CA ALA A 514 -9.05 -5.31 44.66
C ALA A 514 -9.60 -4.50 43.47
N LEU A 515 -10.44 -5.10 42.62
CA LEU A 515 -11.05 -4.41 41.49
C LEU A 515 -12.16 -3.44 41.94
N GLY A 516 -12.82 -3.70 43.07
CA GLY A 516 -13.91 -2.87 43.60
C GLY A 516 -15.05 -2.71 42.58
N ASP A 517 -15.61 -1.50 42.47
CA ASP A 517 -16.74 -1.20 41.57
C ASP A 517 -16.45 -1.45 40.08
N ARG A 518 -15.17 -1.59 39.70
CA ARG A 518 -14.75 -1.86 38.31
C ARG A 518 -15.19 -3.24 37.80
N VAL A 519 -15.62 -4.14 38.68
CA VAL A 519 -16.14 -5.46 38.27
C VAL A 519 -17.52 -5.37 37.60
N GLY A 520 -18.29 -4.30 37.88
CA GLY A 520 -19.66 -4.17 37.37
C GLY A 520 -20.57 -5.33 37.83
N PRO A 521 -21.38 -5.92 36.94
CA PRO A 521 -22.28 -7.03 37.29
C PRO A 521 -21.60 -8.41 37.30
N ILE A 522 -20.30 -8.48 37.03
CA ILE A 522 -19.55 -9.73 36.92
C ILE A 522 -19.25 -10.29 38.31
N SER A 523 -19.56 -11.57 38.53
CA SER A 523 -19.26 -12.26 39.80
C SER A 523 -18.10 -13.24 39.67
N LEU A 524 -17.48 -13.57 40.82
CA LEU A 524 -16.51 -14.67 40.93
C LEU A 524 -17.21 -15.89 41.55
N LEU A 525 -17.14 -17.03 40.88
CA LEU A 525 -17.79 -18.26 41.33
C LEU A 525 -17.06 -18.91 42.51
N ASP A 526 -17.79 -19.23 43.57
CA ASP A 526 -17.29 -19.98 44.73
C ASP A 526 -17.10 -21.47 44.38
N THR A 527 -16.05 -21.75 43.62
CA THR A 527 -15.76 -23.11 43.14
C THR A 527 -15.46 -24.12 44.25
N PRO A 528 -14.86 -23.77 45.41
CA PRO A 528 -14.85 -24.65 46.59
C PRO A 528 -16.24 -24.99 47.12
N GLY A 529 -17.14 -24.01 47.18
CA GLY A 529 -18.53 -24.21 47.61
C GLY A 529 -19.29 -25.12 46.65
N ILE A 530 -19.19 -24.86 45.34
CA ILE A 530 -19.82 -25.68 44.28
C ILE A 530 -19.35 -27.14 44.38
N ARG A 531 -18.03 -27.36 44.52
CA ARG A 531 -17.47 -28.71 44.66
C ARG A 531 -17.96 -29.45 45.91
N LYS A 532 -18.14 -28.76 47.04
CA LYS A 532 -18.65 -29.36 48.29
C LYS A 532 -20.12 -29.76 48.20
N ALA A 533 -20.91 -29.06 47.39
CA ALA A 533 -22.33 -29.36 47.22
C ALA A 533 -22.59 -30.67 46.45
N ASP A 534 -21.55 -31.22 45.79
CA ASP A 534 -21.48 -32.54 45.14
C ASP A 534 -22.80 -33.06 44.56
N ARG A 535 -23.42 -32.29 43.66
CA ARG A 535 -24.66 -32.67 42.96
C ARG A 535 -24.42 -33.52 41.71
N HIS A 536 -23.17 -33.96 41.50
CA HIS A 536 -22.75 -34.64 40.27
C HIS A 536 -23.43 -36.01 40.05
N ALA A 537 -24.03 -36.57 41.10
CA ALA A 537 -24.64 -37.90 41.08
C ALA A 537 -26.09 -37.95 40.54
N GLU A 538 -26.77 -36.81 40.35
CA GLU A 538 -28.15 -36.78 39.87
C GLU A 538 -28.25 -36.11 38.50
N THR A 539 -28.65 -36.88 37.48
CA THR A 539 -29.04 -36.34 36.16
C THR A 539 -30.17 -35.33 36.33
N ALA A 540 -30.05 -34.18 35.66
CA ALA A 540 -31.10 -33.16 35.65
C ALA A 540 -32.43 -33.78 35.16
N PRO A 541 -33.58 -33.38 35.73
CA PRO A 541 -34.88 -33.80 35.21
C PRO A 541 -35.00 -33.49 33.72
N ALA A 542 -35.53 -34.43 32.92
CA ALA A 542 -35.58 -34.30 31.46
C ALA A 542 -36.46 -33.12 30.99
N ASP A 543 -37.42 -32.71 31.82
CA ASP A 543 -38.32 -31.57 31.62
C ASP A 543 -37.72 -30.24 32.13
N SER A 544 -36.49 -30.24 32.65
CA SER A 544 -35.84 -29.03 33.15
C SER A 544 -35.05 -28.30 32.06
N LEU A 545 -35.00 -26.96 32.15
CA LEU A 545 -34.12 -26.12 31.33
C LEU A 545 -32.64 -26.45 31.52
N ALA A 546 -32.26 -27.03 32.67
CA ALA A 546 -30.91 -27.54 32.88
C ALA A 546 -30.53 -28.68 31.93
N ALA A 547 -31.49 -29.50 31.48
CA ALA A 547 -31.23 -30.58 30.52
C ALA A 547 -30.83 -30.06 29.13
N GLN A 548 -31.11 -28.79 28.82
CA GLN A 548 -30.75 -28.15 27.56
C GLN A 548 -29.31 -27.62 27.55
N VAL A 549 -28.59 -27.65 28.67
CA VAL A 549 -27.25 -27.07 28.81
C VAL A 549 -26.23 -28.16 29.16
N THR A 550 -25.15 -28.21 28.41
CA THR A 550 -24.03 -29.14 28.62
C THR A 550 -22.71 -28.36 28.78
N SER A 551 -21.71 -28.97 29.41
CA SER A 551 -20.39 -28.37 29.60
C SER A 551 -19.35 -29.45 29.86
N GLU A 552 -18.17 -29.33 29.24
CA GLU A 552 -17.03 -30.20 29.51
C GLU A 552 -16.40 -29.93 30.89
N ASN A 553 -16.61 -28.73 31.45
CA ASN A 553 -16.16 -28.40 32.80
C ASN A 553 -17.22 -28.82 33.84
N PRO A 554 -16.90 -29.77 34.75
CA PRO A 554 -17.85 -30.28 35.75
C PRO A 554 -18.45 -29.20 36.66
N LEU A 555 -17.66 -28.19 37.03
CA LEU A 555 -18.08 -27.11 37.92
C LEU A 555 -18.99 -26.12 37.20
N ALA A 556 -18.73 -25.87 35.92
CA ALA A 556 -19.60 -25.04 35.09
C ALA A 556 -20.95 -25.73 34.85
N ALA A 557 -20.94 -27.04 34.54
CA ALA A 557 -22.16 -27.84 34.40
C ALA A 557 -23.00 -27.80 35.70
N GLN A 558 -22.36 -28.00 36.86
CA GLN A 558 -23.04 -27.97 38.15
C GLN A 558 -23.60 -26.57 38.49
N TYR A 559 -22.89 -25.51 38.13
CA TYR A 559 -23.36 -24.15 38.34
C TYR A 559 -24.56 -23.82 37.43
N ALA A 560 -24.51 -24.21 36.15
CA ALA A 560 -25.63 -24.10 35.23
C ALA A 560 -26.87 -24.85 35.75
N ASP A 561 -26.70 -26.11 36.18
CA ASP A 561 -27.75 -26.93 36.79
C ASP A 561 -28.34 -26.22 38.02
N THR A 562 -27.51 -25.66 38.90
CA THR A 562 -27.99 -24.97 40.10
C THR A 562 -28.93 -23.80 39.80
N ILE A 563 -28.70 -23.09 38.68
CA ILE A 563 -29.54 -21.96 38.26
C ILE A 563 -30.79 -22.45 37.52
N LEU A 564 -30.62 -23.40 36.60
CA LEU A 564 -31.64 -23.75 35.60
C LEU A 564 -32.52 -24.94 36.02
N ARG A 565 -32.09 -25.77 36.97
CA ARG A 565 -32.75 -27.05 37.32
C ARG A 565 -34.21 -26.92 37.74
N ARG A 566 -34.56 -25.80 38.38
CA ARG A 566 -35.92 -25.56 38.88
C ARG A 566 -36.89 -25.09 37.81
N ILE A 567 -36.38 -24.67 36.66
CA ILE A 567 -37.17 -24.11 35.56
C ILE A 567 -37.64 -25.26 34.69
N VAL A 568 -38.95 -25.51 34.66
CA VAL A 568 -39.56 -26.52 33.79
C VAL A 568 -39.76 -25.97 32.38
N CYS A 569 -39.36 -26.72 31.37
CA CYS A 569 -39.56 -26.42 29.96
C CYS A 569 -41.01 -26.71 29.56
N CYS A 570 -41.74 -25.68 29.18
CA CYS A 570 -43.11 -25.78 28.66
C CYS A 570 -43.13 -25.47 27.16
N ASP A 571 -43.83 -26.30 26.38
CA ASP A 571 -44.00 -26.07 24.94
C ASP A 571 -45.00 -24.93 24.65
N THR A 572 -46.02 -24.78 25.50
CA THR A 572 -47.08 -23.78 25.32
C THR A 572 -47.24 -22.88 26.56
N PRO A 573 -47.62 -21.60 26.37
CA PRO A 573 -47.87 -20.68 27.48
C PRO A 573 -48.90 -21.19 28.49
N ASP A 574 -49.93 -21.92 28.03
CA ASP A 574 -51.05 -22.41 28.86
C ASP A 574 -50.64 -23.41 29.95
N THR A 575 -49.41 -23.93 29.89
CA THR A 575 -48.91 -24.92 30.85
C THR A 575 -47.98 -24.34 31.91
N LEU A 576 -47.65 -23.05 31.82
CA LEU A 576 -46.65 -22.41 32.67
C LEU A 576 -47.06 -22.38 34.15
N GLU A 577 -48.31 -22.08 34.45
CA GLU A 577 -48.84 -21.93 35.82
C GLU A 577 -48.93 -23.27 36.58
N HIS A 578 -48.84 -24.41 35.89
CA HIS A 578 -48.80 -25.72 36.53
C HIS A 578 -47.50 -25.97 37.31
N PHE A 579 -46.47 -25.18 37.06
CA PHE A 579 -45.15 -25.33 37.66
C PHE A 579 -44.74 -24.05 38.40
N PRO A 580 -44.10 -24.15 39.58
CA PRO A 580 -43.65 -22.98 40.34
C PRO A 580 -42.66 -22.07 39.60
N ASP A 581 -41.80 -22.64 38.75
CA ASP A 581 -40.88 -21.92 37.88
C ASP A 581 -40.82 -22.66 36.55
N SER A 582 -41.17 -21.99 35.46
CA SER A 582 -41.26 -22.60 34.13
C SER A 582 -41.02 -21.56 33.04
N ALA A 583 -40.56 -22.02 31.87
CA ALA A 583 -40.28 -21.14 30.75
C ALA A 583 -40.62 -21.78 29.41
N THR A 584 -40.89 -20.95 28.41
CA THR A 584 -41.06 -21.34 27.01
C THR A 584 -39.90 -20.85 26.14
N ARG A 585 -39.75 -21.45 24.96
CA ARG A 585 -38.81 -21.02 23.91
C ARG A 585 -39.03 -19.56 23.50
N ASP A 586 -40.29 -19.09 23.52
CA ASP A 586 -40.70 -17.72 23.17
C ASP A 586 -40.47 -16.68 24.29
N LEU A 587 -39.51 -16.94 25.19
CA LEU A 587 -39.07 -16.02 26.23
C LEU A 587 -40.16 -15.63 27.23
N LEU A 588 -41.15 -16.50 27.47
CA LEU A 588 -42.02 -16.38 28.65
C LEU A 588 -41.44 -17.18 29.80
N ARG A 589 -41.46 -16.60 30.99
CA ARG A 589 -41.10 -17.27 32.22
C ARG A 589 -42.14 -16.99 33.30
N HIS A 590 -42.68 -18.06 33.88
CA HIS A 590 -43.51 -17.99 35.07
C HIS A 590 -42.65 -18.18 36.30
N HIS A 591 -42.79 -17.28 37.26
CA HIS A 591 -42.27 -17.35 38.61
C HIS A 591 -43.46 -17.48 39.57
N PRO A 592 -43.26 -17.80 40.86
CA PRO A 592 -44.34 -17.77 41.84
C PRO A 592 -45.04 -16.40 41.82
N PHE A 593 -46.32 -16.40 41.45
CA PHE A 593 -47.19 -15.22 41.36
C PHE A 593 -46.81 -14.16 40.31
N ARG A 594 -45.95 -14.47 39.33
CA ARG A 594 -45.53 -13.50 38.31
C ARG A 594 -45.21 -14.15 36.98
N LEU A 595 -45.85 -13.68 35.91
CA LEU A 595 -45.45 -13.97 34.54
C LEU A 595 -44.56 -12.84 33.99
N GLU A 596 -43.43 -13.20 33.38
CA GLU A 596 -42.45 -12.28 32.84
C GLU A 596 -42.14 -12.60 31.37
N ARG A 597 -42.06 -11.55 30.54
CA ARG A 597 -41.47 -11.66 29.20
C ARG A 597 -40.00 -11.29 29.29
N LEU A 598 -39.13 -12.26 29.07
CA LEU A 598 -37.70 -12.06 29.02
C LEU A 598 -37.33 -11.26 27.75
N ARG A 599 -36.33 -10.39 27.85
CA ARG A 599 -35.80 -9.70 26.67
C ARG A 599 -34.99 -10.68 25.84
N ARG A 600 -35.06 -10.56 24.51
CA ARG A 600 -34.22 -11.37 23.63
C ARG A 600 -32.75 -11.06 23.90
N PRO A 601 -31.96 -12.04 24.37
CA PRO A 601 -30.56 -11.79 24.70
C PRO A 601 -29.72 -11.76 23.45
N GLN A 602 -28.60 -11.03 23.50
CA GLN A 602 -27.48 -11.32 22.60
C GLN A 602 -26.93 -12.70 22.99
N ARG A 603 -26.76 -13.58 22.00
CA ARG A 603 -26.21 -14.92 22.16
C ARG A 603 -24.69 -14.85 22.35
N TYR A 604 -24.17 -15.59 23.32
CA TYR A 604 -22.75 -15.69 23.66
C TYR A 604 -22.29 -17.15 23.91
N ILE A 605 -23.22 -18.07 24.15
CA ILE A 605 -22.95 -19.48 24.43
C ILE A 605 -22.79 -20.21 23.09
N GLY A 606 -21.73 -21.03 22.96
CA GLY A 606 -21.48 -21.81 21.74
C GLY A 606 -20.81 -21.05 20.59
N LEU A 607 -20.35 -21.80 19.59
CA LEU A 607 -19.63 -21.28 18.42
C LEU A 607 -20.57 -20.60 17.40
N ASP A 608 -21.79 -21.11 17.24
CA ASP A 608 -22.76 -20.58 16.27
C ASP A 608 -23.21 -19.15 16.62
N ALA A 609 -23.29 -18.81 17.91
CA ALA A 609 -23.56 -17.46 18.38
C ALA A 609 -22.54 -16.43 17.88
N ARG A 610 -21.27 -16.82 17.69
CA ARG A 610 -20.24 -15.94 17.10
C ARG A 610 -20.49 -15.71 15.62
N ARG A 611 -20.82 -16.77 14.89
CA ARG A 611 -21.10 -16.72 13.47
C ARG A 611 -22.30 -15.83 13.18
N GLU A 612 -23.40 -16.02 13.89
CA GLU A 612 -24.59 -15.19 13.75
C GLU A 612 -24.31 -13.70 14.06
N ARG A 613 -23.46 -13.42 15.06
CA ARG A 613 -23.06 -12.04 15.35
C ARG A 613 -22.21 -11.44 14.23
N ALA A 614 -21.28 -12.21 13.67
CA ALA A 614 -20.47 -11.76 12.53
C ALA A 614 -21.36 -11.47 11.32
N GLU A 615 -22.28 -12.38 10.97
CA GLU A 615 -23.24 -12.21 9.86
C GLU A 615 -24.16 -10.98 10.09
N ALA A 616 -24.62 -10.76 11.32
CA ALA A 616 -25.42 -9.58 11.66
C ALA A 616 -24.64 -8.27 11.54
N LEU A 617 -23.35 -8.25 11.92
CA LEU A 617 -22.47 -7.10 11.77
C LEU A 617 -22.15 -6.81 10.29
N GLU A 618 -21.95 -7.84 9.49
CA GLU A 618 -21.78 -7.72 8.03
C GLU A 618 -23.03 -7.11 7.37
N ALA A 619 -24.22 -7.58 7.74
CA ALA A 619 -25.47 -7.01 7.25
C ALA A 619 -25.64 -5.52 7.63
N GLN A 620 -25.27 -5.15 8.87
CA GLN A 620 -25.29 -3.74 9.32
C GLN A 620 -24.30 -2.87 8.54
N LEU A 621 -23.08 -3.37 8.29
CA LEU A 621 -22.07 -2.68 7.49
C LEU A 621 -22.53 -2.49 6.04
N ALA A 622 -23.16 -3.51 5.46
CA ALA A 622 -23.72 -3.43 4.12
C ALA A 622 -24.82 -2.35 4.06
N ALA A 623 -25.75 -2.35 5.01
CA ALA A 623 -26.83 -1.36 5.09
C ALA A 623 -26.34 0.08 5.32
N GLN A 624 -25.21 0.28 6.02
CA GLN A 624 -24.62 1.61 6.22
C GLN A 624 -23.77 2.11 5.05
N THR A 625 -23.38 1.24 4.11
CA THR A 625 -22.44 1.59 3.04
C THR A 625 -22.98 2.70 2.15
N ASP A 626 -24.26 2.61 1.75
CA ASP A 626 -24.87 3.62 0.88
C ASP A 626 -25.07 4.95 1.60
N ARG A 627 -25.47 4.94 2.87
CA ARG A 627 -25.58 6.14 3.71
C ARG A 627 -24.25 6.87 3.86
N CYS A 628 -23.15 6.12 4.05
CA CYS A 628 -21.81 6.71 4.12
C CYS A 628 -21.39 7.34 2.79
N ARG A 629 -21.71 6.68 1.66
CA ARG A 629 -21.40 7.21 0.32
C ARG A 629 -22.17 8.49 0.03
N GLU A 630 -23.46 8.53 0.33
CA GLU A 630 -24.31 9.70 0.15
C GLU A 630 -23.85 10.88 1.01
N ALA A 631 -23.54 10.64 2.29
CA ALA A 631 -23.03 11.67 3.19
C ALA A 631 -21.69 12.23 2.71
N ALA A 632 -20.74 11.37 2.32
CA ALA A 632 -19.44 11.79 1.79
C ALA A 632 -19.54 12.57 0.47
N GLN A 633 -20.46 12.18 -0.41
CA GLN A 633 -20.70 12.90 -1.66
C GLN A 633 -21.32 14.28 -1.42
N THR A 634 -22.23 14.37 -0.46
CA THR A 634 -22.85 15.64 -0.03
C THR A 634 -21.79 16.57 0.57
N GLU A 635 -20.96 16.07 1.48
CA GLU A 635 -19.83 16.81 2.05
C GLU A 635 -18.89 17.33 0.95
N LYS A 636 -18.50 16.48 0.00
CA LYS A 636 -17.60 16.86 -1.11
C LYS A 636 -18.18 17.96 -1.99
N THR A 637 -19.48 17.87 -2.29
CA THR A 637 -20.18 18.84 -3.13
C THR A 637 -20.25 20.21 -2.45
N LEU A 638 -20.64 20.23 -1.17
CA LEU A 638 -20.70 21.45 -0.35
C LEU A 638 -19.30 22.03 -0.10
N LYS A 639 -18.29 21.20 0.18
CA LYS A 639 -16.91 21.63 0.35
C LYS A 639 -16.39 22.35 -0.88
N SER A 640 -16.57 21.75 -2.06
CA SER A 640 -16.09 22.38 -3.30
C SER A 640 -16.85 23.67 -3.61
N ALA A 641 -18.11 23.81 -3.20
CA ALA A 641 -18.86 25.05 -3.33
C ALA A 641 -18.33 26.12 -2.38
N TYR A 642 -18.06 25.74 -1.12
CA TYR A 642 -17.48 26.59 -0.10
C TYR A 642 -16.06 27.06 -0.47
N ASP A 643 -15.20 26.17 -0.98
CA ASP A 643 -13.84 26.51 -1.40
C ASP A 643 -13.85 27.51 -2.58
N GLN A 644 -14.71 27.31 -3.58
CA GLN A 644 -14.86 28.24 -4.69
C GLN A 644 -15.44 29.58 -4.25
N TYR A 645 -16.43 29.55 -3.35
CA TYR A 645 -17.02 30.75 -2.77
C TYR A 645 -15.96 31.58 -2.03
N GLN A 646 -15.15 30.94 -1.18
CA GLN A 646 -14.04 31.57 -0.48
C GLN A 646 -12.97 32.11 -1.44
N ASN A 647 -12.66 31.41 -2.54
CA ASN A 647 -11.72 31.90 -3.55
C ASN A 647 -12.23 33.15 -4.28
N VAL A 648 -13.52 33.21 -4.60
CA VAL A 648 -14.13 34.38 -5.25
C VAL A 648 -14.23 35.57 -4.29
N LEU A 649 -14.57 35.35 -3.01
CA LEU A 649 -14.64 36.40 -2.00
C LEU A 649 -13.27 36.93 -1.56
N ARG A 650 -12.30 36.04 -1.30
CA ARG A 650 -10.94 36.43 -0.87
C ARG A 650 -10.11 36.98 -2.03
N GLY A 651 -10.49 36.64 -3.26
CA GLY A 651 -9.91 37.21 -4.46
C GLY A 651 -10.55 38.54 -4.83
N HIS A 652 -9.89 39.29 -5.72
CA HIS A 652 -10.43 40.51 -6.32
C HIS A 652 -11.38 40.19 -7.49
N ALA A 653 -12.03 39.02 -7.50
CA ALA A 653 -12.76 38.53 -8.67
C ALA A 653 -14.00 39.39 -8.99
N LEU A 654 -14.73 39.85 -7.97
CA LEU A 654 -15.87 40.75 -8.16
C LEU A 654 -15.43 42.17 -8.58
N GLU A 655 -14.29 42.65 -8.07
CA GLU A 655 -13.69 43.94 -8.46
C GLU A 655 -13.19 43.89 -9.92
N GLN A 656 -12.52 42.82 -10.30
CA GLN A 656 -12.11 42.55 -11.68
C GLN A 656 -13.31 42.42 -12.63
N LEU A 657 -14.41 41.81 -12.18
CA LEU A 657 -15.62 41.73 -12.99
C LEU A 657 -16.19 43.13 -13.29
N ALA A 658 -16.06 44.10 -12.37
CA ALA A 658 -16.43 45.49 -12.61
C ALA A 658 -15.64 46.13 -13.75
N GLU A 659 -14.36 45.77 -13.89
CA GLU A 659 -13.48 46.27 -14.96
C GLU A 659 -13.80 45.67 -16.35
N LEU A 660 -14.63 44.61 -16.41
CA LEU A 660 -14.95 43.96 -17.67
C LEU A 660 -15.68 44.92 -18.63
N TRP A 661 -16.63 45.71 -18.13
CA TRP A 661 -17.39 46.65 -18.97
C TRP A 661 -16.52 47.79 -19.50
N THR A 662 -15.61 48.34 -18.68
CA THR A 662 -14.67 49.38 -19.11
C THR A 662 -13.64 48.83 -20.09
N SER A 663 -13.17 47.60 -19.91
CA SER A 663 -12.25 46.94 -20.85
C SER A 663 -12.90 46.64 -22.21
N ARG A 664 -14.19 46.29 -22.26
CA ARG A 664 -14.95 46.12 -23.51
C ARG A 664 -15.03 47.42 -24.29
N ALA A 665 -15.40 48.52 -23.63
CA ALA A 665 -15.43 49.84 -24.26
C ALA A 665 -14.04 50.30 -24.74
N ALA A 666 -12.99 50.01 -23.97
CA ALA A 666 -11.61 50.33 -24.36
C ALA A 666 -11.13 49.52 -25.58
N LEU A 667 -11.54 48.25 -25.71
CA LEU A 667 -11.26 47.42 -26.87
C LEU A 667 -11.96 47.94 -28.13
N ASP A 668 -13.24 48.34 -28.02
CA ASP A 668 -13.99 48.91 -29.13
C ASP A 668 -13.37 50.25 -29.59
N ALA A 669 -12.95 51.09 -28.66
CA ALA A 669 -12.24 52.33 -28.96
C ALA A 669 -10.88 52.08 -29.65
N ALA A 670 -10.08 51.14 -29.14
CA ALA A 670 -8.80 50.76 -29.75
C ALA A 670 -8.97 50.17 -31.16
N ARG A 671 -10.07 49.44 -31.39
CA ARG A 671 -10.42 48.89 -32.71
C ARG A 671 -10.80 49.99 -33.70
N ALA A 672 -11.59 50.98 -33.26
CA ALA A 672 -11.92 52.14 -34.07
C ALA A 672 -10.68 52.98 -34.43
N ASP A 673 -9.78 53.19 -33.46
CA ASP A 673 -8.51 53.89 -33.66
C ASP A 673 -7.59 53.18 -34.66
N TYR A 674 -7.47 51.85 -34.57
CA TYR A 674 -6.71 51.04 -35.52
C TYR A 674 -7.29 51.14 -36.93
N ALA A 675 -8.61 50.97 -37.08
CA ALA A 675 -9.28 51.06 -38.37
C ALA A 675 -9.16 52.46 -39.01
N ALA A 676 -9.26 53.52 -38.20
CA ALA A 676 -9.08 54.90 -38.68
C ALA A 676 -7.64 55.16 -39.16
N GLN A 677 -6.63 54.59 -38.48
CA GLN A 677 -5.24 54.72 -38.91
C GLN A 677 -4.93 53.88 -40.15
N GLU A 678 -5.54 52.69 -40.26
CA GLU A 678 -5.45 51.83 -41.44
C GLU A 678 -6.01 52.51 -42.69
N GLN A 679 -7.13 53.22 -42.55
CA GLN A 679 -7.69 54.03 -43.63
C GLN A 679 -6.74 55.17 -44.06
N LYS A 680 -6.15 55.91 -43.12
CA LYS A 680 -5.16 56.97 -43.44
C LYS A 680 -3.93 56.43 -44.16
N LEU A 681 -3.46 55.24 -43.80
CA LEU A 681 -2.36 54.56 -44.48
C LEU A 681 -2.77 54.17 -45.91
N ALA A 682 -3.99 53.67 -46.10
CA ALA A 682 -4.53 53.33 -47.42
C ALA A 682 -4.61 54.58 -48.32
N ASP A 683 -5.16 55.68 -47.80
CA ASP A 683 -5.26 56.96 -48.53
C ASP A 683 -3.87 57.53 -48.90
N CYS A 684 -2.86 57.35 -48.03
CA CYS A 684 -1.48 57.77 -48.30
C CYS A 684 -0.81 56.94 -49.41
N ARG A 685 -1.12 55.63 -49.48
CA ARG A 685 -0.64 54.72 -50.54
C ARG A 685 -1.24 55.04 -51.91
N GLU A 686 -2.41 55.68 -51.96
CA GLU A 686 -3.04 56.13 -53.20
C GLU A 686 -2.46 57.45 -53.75
N ASN A 687 -1.47 58.07 -53.07
CA ASN A 687 -0.86 59.31 -53.52
C ASN A 687 -0.19 59.15 -54.91
N PRO A 688 -0.58 59.94 -55.92
CA PRO A 688 -0.08 59.82 -57.30
C PRO A 688 1.45 59.98 -57.43
N MET A 689 2.08 60.76 -56.55
CA MET A 689 3.52 60.98 -56.55
C MET A 689 4.28 59.76 -56.01
N LEU A 690 3.75 59.10 -54.98
CA LEU A 690 4.25 57.81 -54.49
C LEU A 690 4.05 56.72 -55.53
N GLN A 691 2.90 56.68 -56.21
CA GLN A 691 2.65 55.71 -57.28
C GLN A 691 3.58 55.90 -58.48
N GLN A 692 3.97 57.14 -58.81
CA GLN A 692 4.95 57.39 -59.88
C GLN A 692 6.36 56.96 -59.47
N LEU A 693 6.79 57.26 -58.24
CA LEU A 693 8.07 56.80 -57.71
C LEU A 693 8.13 55.26 -57.62
N TYR A 694 7.05 54.61 -57.20
CA TYR A 694 6.95 53.15 -57.19
C TYR A 694 6.92 52.56 -58.60
N ARG A 695 6.28 53.19 -59.59
CA ARG A 695 6.32 52.72 -60.99
C ARG A 695 7.72 52.87 -61.61
N GLU A 696 8.45 53.93 -61.26
CA GLU A 696 9.84 54.11 -61.68
C GLU A 696 10.77 53.11 -60.98
N GLU A 697 10.50 52.80 -59.71
CA GLU A 697 11.17 51.75 -58.96
C GLU A 697 10.88 50.37 -59.57
N GLU A 698 9.62 50.01 -59.80
CA GLU A 698 9.19 48.75 -60.43
C GLU A 698 9.78 48.58 -61.84
N ALA A 699 9.88 49.65 -62.63
CA ALA A 699 10.50 49.59 -63.95
C ALA A 699 12.01 49.32 -63.87
N ARG A 700 12.70 49.90 -62.88
CA ARG A 700 14.14 49.67 -62.64
C ARG A 700 14.41 48.34 -61.94
N GLU A 701 13.49 47.89 -61.10
CA GLU A 701 13.50 46.56 -60.49
C GLU A 701 13.28 45.48 -61.55
N ALA A 702 12.33 45.66 -62.48
CA ALA A 702 12.12 44.74 -63.60
C ALA A 702 13.34 44.69 -64.53
N ALA A 703 14.01 45.81 -64.77
CA ALA A 703 15.26 45.87 -65.52
C ALA A 703 16.41 45.15 -64.77
N TRP A 704 16.51 45.34 -63.46
CA TRP A 704 17.48 44.64 -62.61
C TRP A 704 17.18 43.14 -62.53
N GLU A 705 15.94 42.72 -62.33
CA GLU A 705 15.50 41.32 -62.33
C GLU A 705 15.74 40.66 -63.68
N THR A 706 15.57 41.37 -64.80
CA THR A 706 15.90 40.86 -66.13
C THR A 706 17.41 40.64 -66.28
N ALA A 707 18.23 41.59 -65.81
CA ALA A 707 19.69 41.44 -65.79
C ALA A 707 20.16 40.34 -64.81
N ARG A 708 19.51 40.23 -63.64
CA ARG A 708 19.76 39.19 -62.65
C ARG A 708 19.38 37.81 -63.17
N LYS A 709 18.23 37.68 -63.84
CA LYS A 709 17.83 36.45 -64.53
C LYS A 709 18.79 36.08 -65.65
N ALA A 710 19.34 37.05 -66.39
CA ALA A 710 20.38 36.77 -67.38
C ALA A 710 21.67 36.25 -66.71
N VAL A 711 22.07 36.81 -65.56
CA VAL A 711 23.20 36.30 -64.75
C VAL A 711 22.90 34.92 -64.16
N GLU A 712 21.69 34.68 -63.68
CA GLU A 712 21.24 33.38 -63.16
C GLU A 712 21.11 32.34 -64.27
N GLN A 713 20.70 32.73 -65.47
CA GLN A 713 20.60 31.87 -66.64
C GLN A 713 21.99 31.51 -67.14
N VAL A 714 22.89 32.48 -67.35
CA VAL A 714 24.27 32.19 -67.77
C VAL A 714 25.04 31.49 -66.65
N GLY A 715 24.83 31.85 -65.39
CA GLY A 715 25.38 31.13 -64.23
C GLY A 715 24.77 29.74 -64.07
N GLY A 716 23.52 29.56 -64.47
CA GLY A 716 22.84 28.27 -64.57
C GLY A 716 23.43 27.42 -65.69
N ASP A 717 23.68 28.01 -66.86
CA ASP A 717 24.33 27.38 -68.00
C ASP A 717 25.78 27.00 -67.66
N ILE A 718 26.51 27.84 -66.90
CA ILE A 718 27.81 27.49 -66.32
C ILE A 718 27.66 26.32 -65.36
N ARG A 719 26.75 26.38 -64.39
CA ARG A 719 26.53 25.28 -63.43
C ARG A 719 26.09 23.99 -64.11
N VAL A 720 25.35 24.08 -65.21
CA VAL A 720 24.96 22.94 -66.05
C VAL A 720 26.18 22.43 -66.81
N CYS A 721 27.02 23.30 -67.36
CA CYS A 721 28.26 22.96 -68.04
C CYS A 721 29.39 22.47 -67.08
N GLU A 722 29.36 22.85 -65.80
CA GLU A 722 30.24 22.31 -64.74
C GLU A 722 29.71 20.99 -64.17
N LYS A 723 28.39 20.78 -64.26
CA LYS A 723 27.73 19.52 -63.88
C LYS A 723 27.85 18.44 -64.95
N GLN A 724 27.78 18.83 -66.22
CA GLN A 724 28.03 18.00 -67.39
C GLN A 724 29.52 17.76 -67.54
#